data_AF-A0A2D7L4I2-F1
#
_entry.id   AF-A0A2D7L4I2-F1
#
_cell.length_a   1.000
_cell.length_b   1.000
_cell.length_c   1.000
_cell.angle_alpha   90.00
_cell.angle_beta   90.00
_cell.angle_gamma   90.00
#
_symmetry.space_group_name_H-M   'P 1'
#
loop_
_entity.id
_entity.type
_entity.pdbx_description
1 polymer ?
#
loop_
_entity_poly.entity_id
_entity_poly.type
_entity_poly.pdbx_seq_one_letter_code
_entity_poly.pdbx_strand_id
1 'polypeptide(L)'
;MIVGRAILKTPWLITFFIIEITAFAIPDFQREIRPILAGHCFKCHGPDKKTREADLRLDIPTEEASFIKLVERINHKNPNDIMPPPSAKKPLSEAQKQLLNEWVQAGAKYTDHWAFITPKAVSLPKINQPEWARNEIDYFTIAHLEANGQAPTPKANRFKLIRRLSLDIIGLPPTPEEIRLFVEDTKPNAYERLVDRLLDRPEFGEHWALPWLDLARYADTNGYEKDRPRSIWPWRNWVINAINNDLPFDQFTVEQIAGDMLPKATQSQRIATGFHRNTMVNEEGGIDPLEFRFYAMVDRVNTTATTWLGLTLGCAQCHTHKFDPVPHRSYYEMMAFLNNSSEPELTLLTPEQKAQQQSNESRIVTQLLKLPIDKAKYDTWIKTQKTNAVSWINIIPSKMKTSIGWLELLEDGSIFARGDTSKHDVYKFEFTNLPKNITSIRLEALPDERLPKGGPGRAYYEGPKGDFFLSEISLTSDGKPIEITSGSENYAKQWIGSSKPSAMAAADGDLQTGWSTSGREGKHSQAVWQLSEPLKTKTIKIKLDFSRHYSASLGRFRLSVTSQKIKPKAKELPGDIEKLLVQKEEDLDQKARNKLRLYYINTSKNTEVALAKIAKLQKKTPPSPTTLVMQERPEAHLRLTHRHHRGEFLSPREVVKPKVLPFLPPLE
;
A
#
# COMPACT_ATOMS: atom_id res chain seq x y z
N MET A 1 -97.52 31.54 54.57
CA MET A 1 -98.53 30.85 53.75
C MET A 1 -97.83 29.89 52.80
N ILE A 2 -98.23 28.61 52.85
CA ILE A 2 -98.23 27.60 51.75
C ILE A 2 -96.86 27.10 51.28
N VAL A 3 -96.38 25.96 51.80
CA VAL A 3 -96.49 24.56 51.28
C VAL A 3 -95.70 24.30 49.99
N GLY A 4 -94.75 23.37 50.05
CA GLY A 4 -93.87 22.97 48.95
C GLY A 4 -94.41 21.90 47.99
N ARG A 5 -93.51 21.35 47.15
CA ARG A 5 -93.52 19.97 46.64
C ARG A 5 -92.23 19.65 45.85
N ALA A 6 -91.75 18.43 46.04
CA ALA A 6 -90.61 17.80 45.37
C ALA A 6 -90.92 17.37 43.94
N ILE A 7 -89.91 17.35 43.05
CA ILE A 7 -89.83 16.45 41.88
C ILE A 7 -88.38 15.97 41.71
N LEU A 8 -88.21 14.65 41.78
CA LEU A 8 -87.02 13.88 41.45
C LEU A 8 -86.61 14.04 39.98
N LYS A 9 -85.31 14.20 39.71
CA LYS A 9 -84.70 13.84 38.43
C LYS A 9 -83.36 13.13 38.67
N THR A 10 -83.37 11.83 38.45
CA THR A 10 -82.20 10.94 38.35
C THR A 10 -81.35 11.31 37.13
N PRO A 11 -80.02 11.48 37.26
CA PRO A 11 -79.14 11.61 36.10
C PRO A 11 -78.77 10.23 35.57
N TRP A 12 -78.87 10.06 34.25
CA TRP A 12 -78.38 8.88 33.53
C TRP A 12 -76.85 8.90 33.52
N LEU A 13 -76.22 7.90 34.13
CA LEU A 13 -74.81 7.58 33.95
C LEU A 13 -74.62 6.95 32.56
N ILE A 14 -74.08 7.73 31.62
CA ILE A 14 -73.57 7.22 30.34
C ILE A 14 -72.12 6.81 30.58
N THR A 15 -71.89 5.51 30.72
CA THR A 15 -70.55 4.92 30.78
C THR A 15 -69.98 4.89 29.37
N PHE A 16 -69.08 5.81 29.04
CA PHE A 16 -68.26 5.73 27.82
C PHE A 16 -67.24 4.60 28.00
N PHE A 17 -67.45 3.46 27.34
CA PHE A 17 -66.38 2.51 27.08
C PHE A 17 -65.43 3.14 26.05
N ILE A 18 -64.31 3.69 26.53
CA ILE A 18 -63.16 3.99 25.67
C ILE A 18 -62.57 2.63 25.29
N ILE A 19 -62.90 2.17 24.08
CA ILE A 19 -62.12 1.12 23.43
C ILE A 19 -60.82 1.81 23.01
N GLU A 20 -59.78 1.69 23.83
CA GLU A 20 -58.42 1.91 23.34
C GLU A 20 -58.14 0.83 22.31
N ILE A 21 -58.36 1.17 21.04
CA ILE A 21 -57.74 0.44 19.94
C ILE A 21 -56.26 0.77 20.06
N THR A 22 -55.53 -0.06 20.81
CA THR A 22 -54.08 -0.13 20.67
C THR A 22 -53.82 -0.60 19.25
N ALA A 23 -53.56 0.35 18.35
CA ALA A 23 -52.92 0.05 17.08
C ALA A 23 -51.57 -0.57 17.43
N PHE A 24 -51.49 -1.90 17.44
CA PHE A 24 -50.23 -2.60 17.56
C PHE A 24 -49.34 -2.08 16.43
N ALA A 25 -48.28 -1.37 16.81
CA ALA A 25 -47.31 -0.89 15.85
C ALA A 25 -46.75 -2.13 15.14
N ILE A 26 -46.82 -2.15 13.81
CA ILE A 26 -46.27 -3.25 13.01
C ILE A 26 -44.81 -3.47 13.44
N PRO A 27 -44.42 -4.69 13.84
CA PRO A 27 -43.07 -4.95 14.32
C PRO A 27 -42.02 -4.52 13.28
N ASP A 28 -41.00 -3.78 13.72
CA ASP A 28 -39.93 -3.33 12.82
C ASP A 28 -38.99 -4.49 12.49
N PHE A 29 -38.76 -4.72 11.19
CA PHE A 29 -37.95 -5.86 10.78
C PHE A 29 -36.50 -5.79 11.29
N GLN A 30 -35.85 -4.62 11.29
CA GLN A 30 -34.44 -4.54 11.72
C GLN A 30 -34.30 -4.61 13.24
N ARG A 31 -35.17 -3.91 13.96
CA ARG A 31 -35.09 -3.76 15.41
C ARG A 31 -35.60 -4.99 16.14
N GLU A 32 -36.68 -5.60 15.65
CA GLU A 32 -37.44 -6.61 16.40
C GLU A 32 -37.37 -8.00 15.76
N ILE A 33 -37.48 -8.12 14.43
CA ILE A 33 -37.58 -9.43 13.76
C ILE A 33 -36.24 -10.03 13.41
N ARG A 34 -35.35 -9.27 12.77
CA ARG A 34 -34.05 -9.75 12.32
C ARG A 34 -33.18 -10.31 13.45
N PRO A 35 -33.11 -9.70 14.66
CA PRO A 35 -32.35 -10.29 15.77
C PRO A 35 -32.88 -11.68 16.16
N ILE A 36 -34.19 -11.90 16.06
CA ILE A 36 -34.82 -13.20 16.29
C ILE A 36 -34.37 -14.19 15.21
N LEU A 37 -34.53 -13.84 13.93
CA LEU A 37 -34.12 -14.72 12.83
C LEU A 37 -32.61 -15.03 12.86
N ALA A 38 -31.77 -14.04 13.18
CA ALA A 38 -30.33 -14.22 13.31
C ALA A 38 -29.95 -15.11 14.51
N GLY A 39 -30.61 -14.91 15.65
CA GLY A 39 -30.38 -15.70 16.85
C GLY A 39 -30.77 -17.16 16.70
N HIS A 40 -31.89 -17.42 16.00
CA HIS A 40 -32.61 -18.70 16.04
C HIS A 40 -32.63 -19.46 14.72
N CYS A 41 -32.53 -18.80 13.55
CA CYS A 41 -32.81 -19.41 12.24
C CYS A 41 -31.60 -19.44 11.28
N PHE A 42 -30.76 -18.40 11.24
CA PHE A 42 -29.70 -18.26 10.21
C PHE A 42 -28.61 -19.34 10.24
N LYS A 43 -28.50 -20.13 11.32
CA LYS A 43 -27.57 -21.26 11.33
C LYS A 43 -27.92 -22.32 10.28
N CYS A 44 -29.21 -22.59 10.11
CA CYS A 44 -29.72 -23.61 9.17
C CYS A 44 -30.37 -22.98 7.93
N HIS A 45 -30.79 -21.72 7.99
CA HIS A 45 -31.44 -21.01 6.88
C HIS A 45 -30.71 -19.70 6.55
N GLY A 46 -29.37 -19.73 6.59
CA GLY A 46 -28.49 -18.59 6.34
C GLY A 46 -27.49 -18.82 5.19
N PRO A 47 -26.42 -18.02 5.12
CA PRO A 47 -25.55 -17.97 3.94
C PRO A 47 -24.66 -19.21 3.76
N ASP A 48 -24.38 -19.97 4.81
CA ASP A 48 -23.54 -21.17 4.73
C ASP A 48 -24.28 -22.31 4.00
N LYS A 49 -23.85 -22.61 2.77
CA LYS A 49 -24.43 -23.69 1.95
C LYS A 49 -24.27 -25.08 2.57
N LYS A 50 -23.27 -25.32 3.44
CA LYS A 50 -23.01 -26.65 4.01
C LYS A 50 -23.98 -27.03 5.11
N THR A 51 -24.55 -26.05 5.80
CA THR A 51 -25.51 -26.25 6.89
C THR A 51 -26.92 -25.84 6.46
N ARG A 52 -27.12 -25.48 5.18
CA ARG A 52 -28.37 -24.94 4.70
C ARG A 52 -29.40 -26.03 4.47
N GLU A 53 -30.49 -25.93 5.20
CA GLU A 53 -31.64 -26.82 5.09
C GLU A 53 -32.67 -26.23 4.11
N ALA A 54 -33.29 -27.12 3.32
CA ALA A 54 -34.34 -26.80 2.34
C ALA A 54 -33.97 -25.71 1.29
N ASP A 55 -32.69 -25.43 1.10
CA ASP A 55 -32.14 -24.30 0.33
C ASP A 55 -32.78 -22.92 0.66
N LEU A 56 -33.42 -22.81 1.84
CA LEU A 56 -34.10 -21.61 2.27
C LEU A 56 -33.10 -20.62 2.88
N ARG A 57 -33.23 -19.35 2.50
CA ARG A 57 -32.47 -18.22 3.04
C ARG A 57 -33.42 -17.22 3.68
N LEU A 58 -33.24 -16.97 4.96
CA LEU A 58 -34.00 -15.97 5.73
C LEU A 58 -33.17 -14.70 6.01
N ASP A 59 -31.88 -14.73 5.72
CA ASP A 59 -30.91 -13.64 5.87
C ASP A 59 -30.84 -12.70 4.64
N ILE A 60 -31.61 -13.00 3.59
CA ILE A 60 -31.83 -12.15 2.42
C ILE A 60 -33.34 -12.05 2.15
N PRO A 61 -33.80 -11.07 1.35
CA PRO A 61 -35.19 -11.02 0.92
C PRO A 61 -35.62 -12.33 0.25
N THR A 62 -36.77 -12.87 0.67
CA THR A 62 -37.39 -14.08 0.11
C THR A 62 -38.89 -13.87 -0.04
N GLU A 63 -39.58 -14.81 -0.67
CA GLU A 63 -41.02 -14.76 -0.90
C GLU A 63 -41.80 -14.81 0.41
N GLU A 64 -42.91 -14.06 0.48
CA GLU A 64 -43.81 -14.00 1.63
C GLU A 64 -44.29 -15.39 2.08
N ALA A 65 -44.53 -16.29 1.13
CA ALA A 65 -44.91 -17.68 1.39
C ALA A 65 -43.88 -18.43 2.28
N SER A 66 -42.60 -18.05 2.23
CA SER A 66 -41.56 -18.60 3.10
C SER A 66 -41.73 -18.16 4.55
N PHE A 67 -42.19 -16.93 4.79
CA PHE A 67 -42.44 -16.41 6.13
C PHE A 67 -43.73 -16.96 6.74
N ILE A 68 -44.75 -17.22 5.93
CA ILE A 68 -45.96 -17.95 6.35
C ILE A 68 -45.56 -19.36 6.85
N LYS A 69 -44.77 -20.09 6.07
CA LYS A 69 -44.23 -21.40 6.48
C LYS A 69 -43.36 -21.30 7.74
N LEU A 70 -42.59 -20.22 7.91
CA LEU A 70 -41.84 -19.99 9.15
C LEU A 70 -42.79 -19.92 10.36
N VAL A 71 -43.87 -19.15 10.26
CA VAL A 71 -44.89 -19.04 11.32
C VAL A 71 -45.56 -20.39 11.62
N GLU A 72 -45.85 -21.19 10.59
CA GLU A 72 -46.37 -22.55 10.80
C GLU A 72 -45.38 -23.43 11.56
N ARG A 73 -44.09 -23.35 11.20
CA ARG A 73 -43.01 -24.17 11.78
C ARG A 73 -42.69 -23.77 13.22
N ILE A 74 -42.70 -22.49 13.58
CA ILE A 74 -42.42 -22.06 14.97
C ILE A 74 -43.54 -22.42 15.94
N ASN A 75 -44.76 -22.66 15.44
CA ASN A 75 -45.94 -23.03 16.21
C ASN A 75 -46.27 -24.54 16.12
N HIS A 76 -45.44 -25.33 15.43
CA HIS A 76 -45.71 -26.74 15.22
C HIS A 76 -45.54 -27.57 16.50
N LYS A 77 -46.36 -28.61 16.70
CA LYS A 77 -46.33 -29.47 17.91
C LYS A 77 -45.40 -30.68 17.79
N ASN A 78 -45.15 -31.17 16.58
CA ASN A 78 -44.24 -32.28 16.32
C ASN A 78 -42.77 -31.84 16.48
N PRO A 79 -41.96 -32.48 17.35
CA PRO A 79 -40.53 -32.18 17.51
C PRO A 79 -39.68 -32.25 16.23
N ASN A 80 -40.10 -33.03 15.23
CA ASN A 80 -39.40 -33.13 13.94
C ASN A 80 -39.69 -31.97 12.99
N ASP A 81 -40.78 -31.25 13.23
CA ASP A 81 -41.27 -30.19 12.34
C ASP A 81 -41.20 -28.81 12.97
N ILE A 82 -41.06 -28.72 14.30
CA ILE A 82 -40.92 -27.45 15.01
C ILE A 82 -39.57 -26.81 14.72
N MET A 83 -39.58 -25.49 14.52
CA MET A 83 -38.37 -24.69 14.32
C MET A 83 -38.24 -23.61 15.40
N PRO A 84 -37.03 -23.35 15.93
CA PRO A 84 -35.80 -24.12 15.73
C PRO A 84 -35.91 -25.54 16.32
N PRO A 85 -35.22 -26.55 15.75
CA PRO A 85 -35.33 -27.91 16.23
C PRO A 85 -34.77 -28.02 17.66
N PRO A 86 -35.30 -28.92 18.52
CA PRO A 86 -34.84 -29.06 19.90
C PRO A 86 -33.32 -29.29 20.03
N SER A 87 -32.72 -29.98 19.04
CA SER A 87 -31.27 -30.21 18.95
C SER A 87 -30.44 -28.94 18.80
N ALA A 88 -31.02 -27.85 18.27
CA ALA A 88 -30.36 -26.55 18.15
C ALA A 88 -30.22 -25.83 19.50
N LYS A 89 -30.96 -26.24 20.54
CA LYS A 89 -30.94 -25.65 21.90
C LYS A 89 -31.13 -24.13 21.92
N LYS A 90 -31.97 -23.60 21.02
CA LYS A 90 -32.28 -22.17 20.89
C LYS A 90 -33.79 -21.94 20.71
N PRO A 91 -34.63 -22.33 21.68
CA PRO A 91 -36.07 -22.12 21.56
C PRO A 91 -36.42 -20.64 21.47
N LEU A 92 -37.49 -20.32 20.74
CA LEU A 92 -38.08 -18.98 20.74
C LEU A 92 -38.93 -18.79 22.01
N SER A 93 -38.88 -17.60 22.59
CA SER A 93 -39.85 -17.20 23.62
C SER A 93 -41.22 -16.93 23.01
N GLU A 94 -42.28 -16.96 23.82
CA GLU A 94 -43.64 -16.67 23.34
C GLU A 94 -43.75 -15.24 22.78
N ALA A 95 -43.08 -14.26 23.38
CA ALA A 95 -43.01 -12.90 22.86
C ALA A 95 -42.33 -12.83 21.47
N GLN A 96 -41.26 -13.60 21.26
CA GLN A 96 -40.59 -13.66 19.95
C GLN A 96 -41.47 -14.32 18.89
N LYS A 97 -42.21 -15.39 19.25
CA LYS A 97 -43.18 -16.02 18.34
C LYS A 97 -44.29 -15.05 17.97
N GLN A 98 -44.81 -14.31 18.94
CA GLN A 98 -45.85 -13.31 18.72
C GLN A 98 -45.38 -12.22 17.76
N LEU A 99 -44.17 -11.67 17.97
CA LEU A 99 -43.59 -10.68 17.05
C LEU A 99 -43.47 -11.21 15.61
N LEU A 100 -43.02 -12.46 15.44
CA LEU A 100 -42.95 -13.09 14.12
C LEU A 100 -44.33 -13.26 13.49
N ASN A 101 -45.33 -13.69 14.27
CA ASN A 101 -46.71 -13.84 13.79
C ASN A 101 -47.29 -12.50 13.33
N GLU A 102 -47.17 -11.45 14.15
CA GLU A 102 -47.69 -10.11 13.86
C GLU A 102 -47.00 -9.49 12.64
N TRP A 103 -45.69 -9.65 12.53
CA TRP A 103 -44.94 -9.17 11.36
C TRP A 103 -45.38 -9.86 10.06
N VAL A 104 -45.59 -11.18 10.09
CA VAL A 104 -46.06 -11.92 8.91
C VAL A 104 -47.50 -11.54 8.55
N GLN A 105 -48.39 -11.39 9.54
CA GLN A 105 -49.76 -10.92 9.30
C GLN A 105 -49.80 -9.51 8.71
N ALA A 106 -48.83 -8.66 9.03
CA ALA A 106 -48.67 -7.34 8.46
C ALA A 106 -47.99 -7.33 7.06
N GLY A 107 -47.85 -8.49 6.41
CA GLY A 107 -47.30 -8.63 5.05
C GLY A 107 -45.79 -8.90 5.00
N ALA A 108 -45.18 -9.29 6.12
CA ALA A 108 -43.79 -9.76 6.21
C ALA A 108 -42.76 -8.86 5.50
N LYS A 109 -42.91 -7.53 5.60
CA LYS A 109 -42.04 -6.61 4.89
C LYS A 109 -40.58 -6.78 5.33
N TYR A 110 -39.76 -7.27 4.41
CA TYR A 110 -38.32 -7.41 4.59
C TYR A 110 -37.61 -6.08 4.31
N THR A 111 -36.60 -5.75 5.09
CA THR A 111 -35.72 -4.59 4.82
C THR A 111 -34.26 -5.00 4.90
N ASP A 112 -33.38 -4.32 4.16
CA ASP A 112 -31.94 -4.51 4.26
C ASP A 112 -31.41 -4.03 5.61
N HIS A 113 -30.21 -4.49 5.98
CA HIS A 113 -29.59 -4.08 7.26
C HIS A 113 -29.49 -2.56 7.33
N TRP A 114 -29.79 -1.99 8.50
CA TRP A 114 -29.81 -0.53 8.69
C TRP A 114 -28.47 0.13 8.29
N ALA A 115 -27.36 -0.59 8.40
CA ALA A 115 -26.02 -0.11 8.02
C ALA A 115 -25.80 0.00 6.49
N PHE A 116 -26.67 -0.61 5.67
CA PHE A 116 -26.55 -0.62 4.20
C PHE A 116 -27.67 0.17 3.52
N ILE A 117 -28.52 0.85 4.28
CA ILE A 117 -29.55 1.75 3.76
C ILE A 117 -29.17 3.20 4.07
N THR A 118 -29.49 4.10 3.14
CA THR A 118 -29.21 5.53 3.33
C THR A 118 -30.02 6.08 4.52
N PRO A 119 -29.38 6.72 5.51
CA PRO A 119 -30.09 7.39 6.60
C PRO A 119 -31.02 8.47 6.05
N LYS A 120 -32.21 8.59 6.64
CA LYS A 120 -33.20 9.63 6.29
C LYS A 120 -33.36 10.60 7.45
N ALA A 121 -33.58 11.87 7.13
CA ALA A 121 -33.93 12.85 8.13
C ALA A 121 -35.21 12.44 8.87
N VAL A 122 -35.17 12.50 10.20
CA VAL A 122 -36.29 12.21 11.09
C VAL A 122 -36.67 13.49 11.83
N SER A 123 -37.97 13.67 12.09
CA SER A 123 -38.44 14.78 12.91
C SER A 123 -37.93 14.66 14.35
N LEU A 124 -37.59 15.78 14.97
CA LEU A 124 -37.19 15.81 16.37
C LEU A 124 -38.32 15.27 17.27
N PRO A 125 -38.01 14.47 18.30
CA PRO A 125 -38.99 14.00 19.25
C PRO A 125 -39.54 15.17 20.09
N LYS A 126 -40.78 15.01 20.57
CA LYS A 126 -41.35 15.92 21.57
C LYS A 126 -40.77 15.59 22.94
N ILE A 127 -40.32 16.61 23.65
CA ILE A 127 -39.62 16.49 24.93
C ILE A 127 -40.21 17.47 25.94
N ASN A 128 -40.15 17.13 27.22
CA ASN A 128 -40.70 17.96 28.29
C ASN A 128 -39.74 19.09 28.72
N GLN A 129 -38.43 18.90 28.51
CA GLN A 129 -37.36 19.86 28.88
C GLN A 129 -36.60 20.39 27.64
N PRO A 130 -37.25 21.16 26.74
CA PRO A 130 -36.60 21.69 25.54
C PRO A 130 -35.43 22.64 25.82
N GLU A 131 -35.41 23.30 26.98
CA GLU A 131 -34.35 24.20 27.42
C GLU A 131 -33.01 23.51 27.71
N TRP A 132 -33.01 22.19 27.93
CA TRP A 132 -31.78 21.42 28.14
C TRP A 132 -31.06 21.11 26.82
N ALA A 133 -31.83 20.95 25.73
CA ALA A 133 -31.29 20.59 24.43
C ALA A 133 -30.54 21.78 23.78
N ARG A 134 -29.31 21.54 23.34
CA ARG A 134 -28.45 22.54 22.67
C ARG A 134 -28.33 22.31 21.18
N ASN A 135 -28.50 21.07 20.75
CA ASN A 135 -28.54 20.67 19.35
C ASN A 135 -29.60 19.58 19.13
N GLU A 136 -29.77 19.17 17.88
CA GLU A 136 -30.75 18.19 17.43
C GLU A 136 -30.56 16.80 18.05
N ILE A 137 -29.32 16.40 18.36
CA ILE A 137 -29.00 15.09 18.98
C ILE A 137 -29.51 15.04 20.43
N ASP A 138 -29.46 16.17 21.13
CA ASP A 138 -29.91 16.25 22.52
C ASP A 138 -31.40 15.94 22.66
N TYR A 139 -32.23 16.28 21.66
CA TYR A 139 -33.66 15.95 21.64
C TYR A 139 -33.89 14.43 21.69
N PHE A 140 -33.11 13.65 20.92
CA PHE A 140 -33.21 12.19 20.94
C PHE A 140 -32.74 11.61 22.26
N THR A 141 -31.68 12.18 22.84
CA THR A 141 -31.12 11.73 24.12
C THR A 141 -32.09 11.98 25.28
N ILE A 142 -32.63 13.20 25.38
CA ILE A 142 -33.56 13.55 26.46
C ILE A 142 -34.90 12.83 26.32
N ALA A 143 -35.41 12.64 25.09
CA ALA A 143 -36.61 11.84 24.85
C ALA A 143 -36.44 10.41 25.39
N HIS A 144 -35.27 9.80 25.18
CA HIS A 144 -34.97 8.47 25.72
C HIS A 144 -34.87 8.47 27.24
N LEU A 145 -34.24 9.47 27.85
CA LEU A 145 -34.18 9.60 29.31
C LEU A 145 -35.58 9.76 29.91
N GLU A 146 -36.38 10.68 29.38
CA GLU A 146 -37.75 10.95 29.83
C GLU A 146 -38.65 9.71 29.71
N ALA A 147 -38.55 8.97 28.59
CA ALA A 147 -39.30 7.72 28.39
C ALA A 147 -38.93 6.64 29.42
N ASN A 148 -37.71 6.67 29.96
CA ASN A 148 -37.25 5.77 31.02
C ASN A 148 -37.41 6.35 32.43
N GLY A 149 -38.09 7.49 32.59
CA GLY A 149 -38.25 8.16 33.89
C GLY A 149 -36.94 8.71 34.47
N GLN A 150 -35.95 8.99 33.62
CA GLN A 150 -34.64 9.51 34.00
C GLN A 150 -34.53 11.00 33.66
N ALA A 151 -33.67 11.71 34.39
CA ALA A 151 -33.35 13.11 34.15
C ALA A 151 -31.85 13.29 33.90
N PRO A 152 -31.43 14.32 33.13
CA PRO A 152 -30.01 14.63 32.94
C PRO A 152 -29.28 14.89 34.26
N THR A 153 -28.00 14.53 34.30
CA THR A 153 -27.16 14.84 35.45
C THR A 153 -26.79 16.33 35.49
N PRO A 154 -26.62 16.94 36.69
CA PRO A 154 -26.16 18.31 36.81
C PRO A 154 -24.78 18.52 36.18
N LYS A 155 -24.57 19.71 35.59
CA LYS A 155 -23.28 20.10 35.02
C LYS A 155 -22.17 20.00 36.07
N ALA A 156 -21.02 19.43 35.71
CA ALA A 156 -19.87 19.36 36.59
C ALA A 156 -19.33 20.76 36.94
N ASN A 157 -18.69 20.89 38.11
CA ASN A 157 -18.04 22.16 38.50
C ASN A 157 -16.85 22.50 37.57
N ARG A 158 -16.42 23.77 37.57
CA ARG A 158 -15.39 24.27 36.66
C ARG A 158 -14.06 23.51 36.76
N PHE A 159 -13.62 23.13 37.96
CA PHE A 159 -12.40 22.34 38.17
C PHE A 159 -12.47 20.96 37.51
N LYS A 160 -13.62 20.27 37.65
CA LYS A 160 -13.86 18.98 36.98
C LYS A 160 -13.96 19.15 35.47
N LEU A 161 -14.60 20.21 34.99
CA LEU A 161 -14.79 20.46 33.56
C LEU A 161 -13.47 20.67 32.83
N ILE A 162 -12.60 21.57 33.32
CA ILE A 162 -11.30 21.80 32.65
C ILE A 162 -10.45 20.53 32.66
N ARG A 163 -10.42 19.80 33.79
CA ARG A 163 -9.67 18.55 33.86
C ARG A 163 -10.15 17.52 32.82
N ARG A 164 -11.47 17.35 32.68
CA ARG A 164 -12.05 16.42 31.70
C ARG A 164 -11.73 16.87 30.28
N LEU A 165 -12.02 18.14 29.94
CA LEU A 165 -11.76 18.68 28.61
C LEU A 165 -10.29 18.58 28.20
N SER A 166 -9.35 18.90 29.09
CA SER A 166 -7.93 18.79 28.75
C SER A 166 -7.51 17.32 28.52
N LEU A 167 -7.99 16.39 29.34
CA LEU A 167 -7.68 14.97 29.13
C LEU A 167 -8.35 14.40 27.88
N ASP A 168 -9.58 14.81 27.58
CA ASP A 168 -10.35 14.31 26.43
C ASP A 168 -9.88 14.92 25.09
N ILE A 169 -9.47 16.19 25.08
CA ILE A 169 -9.08 16.90 23.85
C ILE A 169 -7.59 16.74 23.56
N ILE A 170 -6.72 16.95 24.56
CA ILE A 170 -5.26 16.97 24.36
C ILE A 170 -4.52 15.84 25.09
N GLY A 171 -5.21 14.95 25.80
CA GLY A 171 -4.58 13.83 26.51
C GLY A 171 -3.75 14.22 27.73
N LEU A 172 -3.71 15.50 28.12
CA LEU A 172 -2.86 16.03 29.18
C LEU A 172 -3.66 16.74 30.28
N PRO A 173 -3.22 16.69 31.55
CA PRO A 173 -3.85 17.48 32.59
C PRO A 173 -3.61 18.98 32.35
N PRO A 174 -4.56 19.87 32.72
CA PRO A 174 -4.36 21.31 32.61
C PRO A 174 -3.31 21.78 33.63
N THR A 175 -2.55 22.80 33.25
CA THR A 175 -1.63 23.49 34.17
C THR A 175 -2.40 24.29 35.23
N PRO A 176 -1.78 24.60 36.39
CA PRO A 176 -2.41 25.45 37.41
C PRO A 176 -2.89 26.80 36.88
N GLU A 177 -2.15 27.39 35.93
CA GLU A 177 -2.51 28.67 35.32
C GLU A 177 -3.73 28.54 34.39
N GLU A 178 -3.81 27.49 33.57
CA GLU A 178 -4.99 27.23 32.73
C GLU A 178 -6.25 26.99 33.59
N ILE A 179 -6.12 26.28 34.72
CA ILE A 179 -7.20 26.10 35.69
C ILE A 179 -7.67 27.45 36.21
N ARG A 180 -6.75 28.30 36.67
CA ARG A 180 -7.08 29.63 37.19
C ARG A 180 -7.78 30.48 36.13
N LEU A 181 -7.20 30.57 34.94
CA LEU A 181 -7.75 31.30 33.80
C LEU A 181 -9.16 30.84 33.43
N PHE A 182 -9.46 29.53 33.49
CA PHE A 182 -10.82 29.05 33.23
C PHE A 182 -11.73 29.27 34.43
N VAL A 183 -11.33 28.96 35.66
CA VAL A 183 -12.21 29.04 36.83
C VAL A 183 -12.68 30.49 37.08
N GLU A 184 -11.80 31.46 36.86
CA GLU A 184 -12.07 32.89 37.05
C GLU A 184 -12.82 33.55 35.87
N ASP A 185 -12.99 32.84 34.75
CA ASP A 185 -13.62 33.38 33.55
C ASP A 185 -15.15 33.41 33.65
N THR A 186 -15.68 34.61 33.89
CA THR A 186 -17.12 34.87 34.07
C THR A 186 -17.87 35.15 32.78
N LYS A 187 -17.19 35.14 31.62
CA LYS A 187 -17.85 35.38 30.33
C LYS A 187 -18.86 34.26 30.02
N PRO A 188 -19.98 34.58 29.36
CA PRO A 188 -21.02 33.60 29.05
C PRO A 188 -20.53 32.45 28.15
N ASN A 189 -19.48 32.67 27.35
CA ASN A 189 -18.87 31.68 26.45
C ASN A 189 -17.51 31.13 26.96
N ALA A 190 -17.27 31.14 28.27
CA ALA A 190 -15.99 30.71 28.83
C ALA A 190 -15.66 29.23 28.55
N TYR A 191 -16.67 28.38 28.38
CA TYR A 191 -16.50 26.96 28.06
C TYR A 191 -16.04 26.77 26.62
N GLU A 192 -16.72 27.40 25.68
CA GLU A 192 -16.44 27.35 24.25
C GLU A 192 -15.02 27.86 23.97
N ARG A 193 -14.66 29.00 24.57
CA ARG A 193 -13.29 29.52 24.46
C ARG A 193 -12.22 28.63 25.10
N LEU A 194 -12.57 27.81 26.10
CA LEU A 194 -11.63 26.81 26.61
C LEU A 194 -11.46 25.68 25.59
N VAL A 195 -12.55 25.22 24.99
CA VAL A 195 -12.52 24.20 23.92
C VAL A 195 -11.69 24.69 22.75
N ASP A 196 -11.93 25.90 22.24
CA ASP A 196 -11.17 26.48 21.11
C ASP A 196 -9.66 26.50 21.40
N ARG A 197 -9.26 26.98 22.59
CA ARG A 197 -7.84 26.99 23.00
C ARG A 197 -7.22 25.59 23.09
N LEU A 198 -8.00 24.57 23.43
CA LEU A 198 -7.51 23.20 23.51
C LEU A 198 -7.44 22.55 22.12
N LEU A 199 -8.35 22.88 21.20
CA LEU A 199 -8.31 22.43 19.81
C LEU A 199 -7.14 23.07 19.03
N ASP A 200 -6.80 24.33 19.34
CA ASP A 200 -5.68 25.06 18.73
C ASP A 200 -4.29 24.54 19.15
N ARG A 201 -4.22 23.60 20.11
CA ARG A 201 -2.96 23.07 20.63
C ARG A 201 -2.43 21.94 19.76
N PRO A 202 -1.11 21.86 19.53
CA PRO A 202 -0.53 20.76 18.75
C PRO A 202 -0.81 19.37 19.36
N GLU A 203 -0.96 19.30 20.68
CA GLU A 203 -1.25 18.06 21.41
C GLU A 203 -2.65 17.50 21.09
N PHE A 204 -3.57 18.30 20.53
CA PHE A 204 -4.87 17.81 20.06
C PHE A 204 -4.68 16.74 18.98
N GLY A 205 -3.96 17.05 17.91
CA GLY A 205 -3.66 16.11 16.83
C GLY A 205 -2.78 14.95 17.29
N GLU A 206 -1.86 15.17 18.23
CA GLU A 206 -1.06 14.08 18.80
C GLU A 206 -1.93 13.08 19.56
N HIS A 207 -2.88 13.56 20.38
CA HIS A 207 -3.79 12.72 21.14
C HIS A 207 -4.79 11.99 20.23
N TRP A 208 -5.42 12.72 19.31
CA TRP A 208 -6.46 12.19 18.44
C TRP A 208 -5.92 11.31 17.31
N ALA A 209 -4.64 11.44 16.94
CA ALA A 209 -4.01 10.53 15.99
C ALA A 209 -3.85 9.11 16.56
N LEU A 210 -3.67 8.94 17.88
CA LEU A 210 -3.32 7.64 18.46
C LEU A 210 -4.29 6.51 18.07
N PRO A 211 -5.63 6.63 18.24
CA PRO A 211 -6.56 5.60 17.81
C PRO A 211 -6.50 5.33 16.30
N TRP A 212 -6.25 6.36 15.49
CA TRP A 212 -6.11 6.21 14.05
C TRP A 212 -4.84 5.43 13.68
N LEU A 213 -3.73 5.74 14.34
CA LEU A 213 -2.45 5.04 14.17
C LEU A 213 -2.57 3.56 14.55
N ASP A 214 -3.32 3.24 15.61
CA ASP A 214 -3.61 1.87 16.03
C ASP A 214 -4.44 1.12 14.98
N LEU A 215 -5.52 1.73 14.49
CA LEU A 215 -6.35 1.16 13.41
C LEU A 215 -5.58 0.97 12.10
N ALA A 216 -4.62 1.85 11.82
CA ALA A 216 -3.73 1.75 10.68
C ALA A 216 -2.52 0.83 10.93
N ARG A 217 -2.34 0.31 12.16
CA ARG A 217 -1.25 -0.57 12.57
C ARG A 217 0.12 0.06 12.38
N TYR A 218 0.24 1.31 12.79
CA TYR A 218 1.52 2.00 12.86
C TYR A 218 2.50 1.24 13.76
N ALA A 219 3.75 1.17 13.33
CA ALA A 219 4.87 0.59 14.07
C ALA A 219 6.17 1.16 13.52
N ASP A 220 7.17 1.34 14.38
CA ASP A 220 8.51 1.82 13.97
C ASP A 220 9.40 0.68 13.41
N THR A 221 8.88 -0.54 13.35
CA THR A 221 9.56 -1.74 12.85
C THR A 221 8.72 -2.49 11.80
N ASN A 222 9.35 -3.43 11.09
CA ASN A 222 8.76 -4.18 9.97
C ASN A 222 7.83 -5.33 10.41
N GLY A 223 7.87 -5.76 11.68
CA GLY A 223 7.26 -6.99 12.15
C GLY A 223 8.07 -8.23 11.76
N TYR A 224 7.44 -9.41 11.85
CA TYR A 224 8.07 -10.70 11.54
C TYR A 224 9.31 -11.01 12.43
N GLU A 225 10.05 -12.09 12.16
CA GLU A 225 11.15 -12.55 13.03
C GLU A 225 12.33 -11.57 13.07
N LYS A 226 12.69 -10.96 11.93
CA LYS A 226 13.81 -10.01 11.86
C LYS A 226 13.50 -8.63 12.44
N ASP A 227 12.21 -8.26 12.51
CA ASP A 227 11.65 -7.02 13.04
C ASP A 227 12.55 -5.77 12.91
N ARG A 228 13.02 -5.49 11.67
CA ARG A 228 13.97 -4.39 11.45
C ARG A 228 13.29 -3.03 11.59
N PRO A 229 14.03 -1.98 11.97
CA PRO A 229 13.51 -0.61 11.93
C PRO A 229 13.06 -0.21 10.52
N ARG A 230 11.97 0.57 10.44
CA ARG A 230 11.47 1.15 9.20
C ARG A 230 11.24 2.64 9.32
N SER A 231 11.35 3.35 8.21
CA SER A 231 11.05 4.79 8.19
C SER A 231 9.61 5.01 7.73
N ILE A 232 8.67 5.11 8.67
CA ILE A 232 7.25 5.37 8.40
C ILE A 232 6.68 6.54 9.23
N TRP A 233 7.47 7.08 10.17
CA TRP A 233 7.12 8.26 10.97
C TRP A 233 6.64 9.49 10.16
N PRO A 234 7.06 9.74 8.90
CA PRO A 234 6.52 10.87 8.15
C PRO A 234 5.02 10.73 7.86
N TRP A 235 4.51 9.51 7.69
CA TRP A 235 3.08 9.26 7.58
C TRP A 235 2.35 9.50 8.91
N ARG A 236 2.92 9.08 10.05
CA ARG A 236 2.38 9.42 11.37
C ARG A 236 2.24 10.94 11.56
N ASN A 237 3.31 11.68 11.22
CA ASN A 237 3.29 13.13 11.30
C ASN A 237 2.28 13.73 10.32
N TRP A 238 2.08 13.12 9.14
CA TRP A 238 1.03 13.53 8.22
C TRP A 238 -0.37 13.39 8.86
N VAL A 239 -0.66 12.28 9.55
CA VAL A 239 -1.94 12.10 10.26
C VAL A 239 -2.14 13.15 11.35
N ILE A 240 -1.13 13.38 12.20
CA ILE A 240 -1.17 14.40 13.25
C ILE A 240 -1.46 15.79 12.66
N ASN A 241 -0.77 16.13 11.57
CA ASN A 241 -0.96 17.41 10.89
C ASN A 241 -2.33 17.49 10.19
N ALA A 242 -2.85 16.40 9.64
CA ALA A 242 -4.17 16.39 9.01
C ALA A 242 -5.27 16.70 10.05
N ILE A 243 -5.16 16.12 11.25
CA ILE A 243 -6.09 16.39 12.35
C ILE A 243 -5.95 17.84 12.84
N ASN A 244 -4.72 18.31 13.09
CA ASN A 244 -4.48 19.68 13.57
C ASN A 244 -4.91 20.77 12.56
N ASN A 245 -4.88 20.47 11.27
CA ASN A 245 -5.29 21.40 10.22
C ASN A 245 -6.77 21.26 9.84
N ASP A 246 -7.55 20.46 10.58
CA ASP A 246 -8.97 20.19 10.32
C ASP A 246 -9.21 19.75 8.87
N LEU A 247 -8.38 18.81 8.37
CA LEU A 247 -8.51 18.29 7.01
C LEU A 247 -9.87 17.57 6.86
N PRO A 248 -10.71 17.96 5.88
CA PRO A 248 -11.99 17.30 5.65
C PRO A 248 -11.85 15.79 5.49
N PHE A 249 -12.77 15.02 6.11
CA PHE A 249 -12.66 13.56 6.20
C PHE A 249 -12.70 12.87 4.83
N ASP A 250 -13.41 13.44 3.86
CA ASP A 250 -13.42 12.99 2.46
C ASP A 250 -12.03 13.13 1.82
N GLN A 251 -11.36 14.28 1.99
CA GLN A 251 -10.00 14.49 1.51
C GLN A 251 -9.00 13.61 2.27
N PHE A 252 -9.11 13.50 3.59
CA PHE A 252 -8.30 12.61 4.42
C PHE A 252 -8.40 11.14 3.97
N THR A 253 -9.59 10.74 3.52
CA THR A 253 -9.84 9.41 2.94
C THR A 253 -9.18 9.25 1.58
N VAL A 254 -9.41 10.19 0.66
CA VAL A 254 -8.87 10.14 -0.71
C VAL A 254 -7.34 10.13 -0.69
N GLU A 255 -6.70 10.98 0.10
CA GLU A 255 -5.24 11.05 0.16
C GLU A 255 -4.60 9.77 0.71
N GLN A 256 -5.20 9.14 1.72
CA GLN A 256 -4.66 7.89 2.29
C GLN A 256 -4.89 6.66 1.40
N ILE A 257 -6.02 6.59 0.69
CA ILE A 257 -6.35 5.45 -0.16
C ILE A 257 -5.66 5.54 -1.53
N ALA A 258 -5.63 6.73 -2.14
CA ALA A 258 -5.21 6.90 -3.53
C ALA A 258 -4.45 8.21 -3.79
N GLY A 259 -3.79 8.78 -2.78
CA GLY A 259 -3.09 10.07 -2.88
C GLY A 259 -1.99 10.11 -3.95
N ASP A 260 -1.37 8.97 -4.27
CA ASP A 260 -0.38 8.85 -5.35
C ASP A 260 -0.99 8.87 -6.76
N MET A 261 -2.29 8.56 -6.87
CA MET A 261 -3.05 8.56 -8.12
C MET A 261 -3.67 9.93 -8.44
N LEU A 262 -3.57 10.90 -7.52
CA LEU A 262 -4.07 12.25 -7.75
C LEU A 262 -3.28 12.94 -8.88
N PRO A 263 -3.94 13.75 -9.73
CA PRO A 263 -3.27 14.52 -10.77
C PRO A 263 -2.16 15.39 -10.18
N LYS A 264 -0.91 15.17 -10.61
CA LYS A 264 0.28 15.86 -10.07
C LYS A 264 0.40 15.75 -8.54
N ALA A 265 0.14 14.55 -8.01
CA ALA A 265 0.23 14.24 -6.58
C ALA A 265 1.42 14.90 -5.90
N THR A 266 1.13 15.70 -4.87
CA THR A 266 2.16 16.38 -4.07
C THR A 266 2.95 15.37 -3.23
N GLN A 267 4.11 15.78 -2.70
CA GLN A 267 4.85 14.95 -1.75
C GLN A 267 4.00 14.58 -0.53
N SER A 268 3.18 15.50 -0.02
CA SER A 268 2.27 15.26 1.11
C SER A 268 1.25 14.18 0.80
N GLN A 269 0.57 14.27 -0.36
CA GLN A 269 -0.42 13.28 -0.81
C GLN A 269 0.20 11.89 -1.02
N ARG A 270 1.44 11.83 -1.50
CA ARG A 270 2.16 10.56 -1.62
C ARG A 270 2.51 9.98 -0.24
N ILE A 271 2.90 10.81 0.72
CA ILE A 271 3.15 10.37 2.10
C ILE A 271 1.87 9.80 2.72
N ALA A 272 0.70 10.39 2.46
CA ALA A 272 -0.59 9.94 3.00
C ALA A 272 -0.89 8.48 2.67
N THR A 273 -0.49 7.99 1.49
CA THR A 273 -0.62 6.57 1.10
C THR A 273 0.19 5.59 1.97
N GLY A 274 1.04 6.11 2.87
CA GLY A 274 1.71 5.34 3.91
C GLY A 274 0.75 4.50 4.77
N PHE A 275 -0.54 4.84 4.82
CA PHE A 275 -1.59 4.01 5.42
C PHE A 275 -1.52 2.56 4.92
N HIS A 276 -1.41 2.37 3.60
CA HIS A 276 -1.32 1.05 2.96
C HIS A 276 0.06 0.39 3.07
N ARG A 277 1.06 1.13 3.56
CA ARG A 277 2.43 0.67 3.80
C ARG A 277 2.72 0.36 5.26
N ASN A 278 1.74 0.52 6.16
CA ASN A 278 1.86 0.04 7.54
C ASN A 278 1.79 -1.50 7.65
N THR A 279 1.31 -2.20 6.61
CA THR A 279 1.44 -3.66 6.48
C THR A 279 2.87 -4.13 6.79
N MET A 280 2.99 -5.24 7.52
CA MET A 280 4.28 -5.80 7.90
C MET A 280 5.12 -6.16 6.67
N VAL A 281 6.43 -6.02 6.78
CA VAL A 281 7.39 -6.32 5.73
C VAL A 281 8.20 -7.53 6.12
N ASN A 282 8.09 -8.61 5.34
CA ASN A 282 8.90 -9.79 5.57
C ASN A 282 10.26 -9.66 4.86
N GLU A 283 11.34 -9.71 5.64
CA GLU A 283 12.73 -9.64 5.17
C GLU A 283 13.51 -10.93 5.49
N GLU A 284 12.82 -12.00 5.87
CA GLU A 284 13.40 -13.28 6.28
C GLU A 284 14.09 -13.98 5.10
N GLY A 285 15.04 -14.86 5.43
CA GLY A 285 15.67 -15.69 4.41
C GLY A 285 14.69 -16.76 3.93
N GLY A 286 14.61 -17.02 2.62
CA GLY A 286 13.80 -18.10 2.07
C GLY A 286 12.36 -17.72 1.68
N ILE A 287 11.91 -16.48 1.89
CA ILE A 287 10.56 -16.03 1.52
C ILE A 287 10.32 -16.10 0.01
N ASP A 288 9.13 -16.49 -0.43
CA ASP A 288 8.70 -16.24 -1.81
C ASP A 288 8.15 -14.80 -1.92
N PRO A 289 8.75 -13.91 -2.72
CA PRO A 289 8.28 -12.52 -2.85
C PRO A 289 6.82 -12.39 -3.28
N LEU A 290 6.32 -13.32 -4.09
CA LEU A 290 4.94 -13.31 -4.59
C LEU A 290 3.95 -13.80 -3.54
N GLU A 291 4.35 -14.78 -2.74
CA GLU A 291 3.56 -15.24 -1.59
C GLU A 291 3.47 -14.15 -0.52
N PHE A 292 4.62 -13.54 -0.16
CA PHE A 292 4.65 -12.43 0.77
C PHE A 292 3.74 -11.29 0.30
N ARG A 293 3.84 -10.89 -0.98
CA ARG A 293 2.95 -9.87 -1.56
C ARG A 293 1.48 -10.24 -1.43
N PHE A 294 1.12 -11.50 -1.66
CA PHE A 294 -0.28 -11.95 -1.51
C PHE A 294 -0.79 -11.74 -0.08
N TYR A 295 -0.01 -12.15 0.93
CA TYR A 295 -0.40 -11.93 2.33
C TYR A 295 -0.42 -10.45 2.71
N ALA A 296 0.50 -9.64 2.17
CA ALA A 296 0.46 -8.19 2.32
C ALA A 296 -0.83 -7.59 1.73
N MET A 297 -1.34 -8.11 0.60
CA MET A 297 -2.62 -7.68 0.03
C MET A 297 -3.81 -8.08 0.90
N VAL A 298 -3.83 -9.32 1.39
CA VAL A 298 -4.88 -9.82 2.31
C VAL A 298 -4.97 -8.90 3.53
N ASP A 299 -3.82 -8.63 4.12
CA ASP A 299 -3.67 -7.74 5.27
C ASP A 299 -4.20 -6.33 4.97
N ARG A 300 -3.79 -5.74 3.84
CA ARG A 300 -4.23 -4.41 3.41
C ARG A 300 -5.74 -4.34 3.17
N VAL A 301 -6.35 -5.32 2.51
CA VAL A 301 -7.81 -5.39 2.29
C VAL A 301 -8.53 -5.43 3.63
N ASN A 302 -8.08 -6.28 4.55
CA ASN A 302 -8.70 -6.44 5.86
C ASN A 302 -8.63 -5.15 6.69
N THR A 303 -7.46 -4.48 6.73
CA THR A 303 -7.31 -3.21 7.46
C THR A 303 -8.13 -2.10 6.83
N THR A 304 -8.10 -1.95 5.50
CA THR A 304 -8.88 -0.92 4.81
C THR A 304 -10.36 -1.07 5.11
N ALA A 305 -10.89 -2.30 5.04
CA ALA A 305 -12.30 -2.53 5.32
C ALA A 305 -12.67 -2.37 6.79
N THR A 306 -11.82 -2.84 7.71
CA THR A 306 -12.09 -2.69 9.15
C THR A 306 -12.09 -1.22 9.55
N THR A 307 -11.14 -0.44 9.05
CA THR A 307 -10.96 0.96 9.47
C THR A 307 -11.92 1.92 8.77
N TRP A 308 -12.24 1.75 7.48
CA TRP A 308 -13.14 2.68 6.75
C TRP A 308 -14.60 2.21 6.72
N LEU A 309 -14.83 0.91 6.61
CA LEU A 309 -16.19 0.37 6.49
C LEU A 309 -16.74 -0.12 7.83
N GLY A 310 -15.90 -0.29 8.85
CA GLY A 310 -16.30 -0.95 10.10
C GLY A 310 -16.65 -2.43 9.89
N LEU A 311 -16.14 -3.07 8.83
CA LEU A 311 -16.50 -4.44 8.42
C LEU A 311 -15.29 -5.37 8.40
N THR A 312 -15.45 -6.54 9.01
CA THR A 312 -14.43 -7.58 9.03
C THR A 312 -14.53 -8.49 7.80
N LEU A 313 -13.90 -8.10 6.69
CA LEU A 313 -13.97 -8.89 5.44
C LEU A 313 -13.12 -10.18 5.46
N GLY A 314 -12.33 -10.43 6.51
CA GLY A 314 -11.34 -11.52 6.54
C GLY A 314 -11.91 -12.91 6.27
N CYS A 315 -13.12 -13.23 6.74
CA CYS A 315 -13.76 -14.53 6.42
C CYS A 315 -14.03 -14.67 4.92
N ALA A 316 -14.28 -13.55 4.23
CA ALA A 316 -14.54 -13.52 2.80
C ALA A 316 -13.33 -13.93 1.95
N GLN A 317 -12.12 -13.96 2.53
CA GLN A 317 -10.91 -14.45 1.86
C GLN A 317 -11.05 -15.92 1.43
N CYS A 318 -11.72 -16.75 2.23
CA CYS A 318 -11.74 -18.20 2.03
C CYS A 318 -13.09 -18.72 1.49
N HIS A 319 -14.19 -18.07 1.87
CA HIS A 319 -15.55 -18.44 1.49
C HIS A 319 -16.45 -17.21 1.53
N THR A 320 -17.69 -17.29 1.04
CA THR A 320 -18.63 -16.17 1.19
C THR A 320 -18.83 -15.85 2.66
N HIS A 321 -18.79 -14.58 3.03
CA HIS A 321 -18.86 -14.16 4.42
C HIS A 321 -20.13 -14.72 5.10
N LYS A 322 -19.99 -15.09 6.38
CA LYS A 322 -21.01 -15.86 7.10
C LYS A 322 -22.19 -15.02 7.58
N PHE A 323 -22.02 -13.71 7.74
CA PHE A 323 -23.03 -12.84 8.33
C PHE A 323 -23.32 -11.63 7.44
N ASP A 324 -22.27 -10.95 6.99
CA ASP A 324 -22.37 -9.84 6.04
C ASP A 324 -22.55 -10.26 4.57
N PRO A 325 -23.19 -9.42 3.75
CA PRO A 325 -23.45 -9.67 2.33
C PRO A 325 -22.19 -9.48 1.46
N VAL A 326 -21.12 -10.19 1.79
CA VAL A 326 -19.82 -10.12 1.10
C VAL A 326 -19.54 -11.47 0.43
N PRO A 327 -19.79 -11.60 -0.88
CA PRO A 327 -19.41 -12.78 -1.64
C PRO A 327 -17.90 -13.02 -1.60
N HIS A 328 -17.49 -14.30 -1.61
CA HIS A 328 -16.08 -14.69 -1.71
C HIS A 328 -15.36 -13.96 -2.86
N ARG A 329 -16.04 -13.86 -4.01
CA ARG A 329 -15.50 -13.16 -5.19
C ARG A 329 -15.23 -11.67 -4.92
N SER A 330 -16.15 -10.99 -4.24
CA SER A 330 -16.05 -9.55 -3.98
C SER A 330 -14.90 -9.17 -3.05
N TYR A 331 -14.42 -10.09 -2.22
CA TYR A 331 -13.17 -9.91 -1.47
C TYR A 331 -11.98 -9.66 -2.41
N TYR A 332 -11.86 -10.47 -3.47
CA TYR A 332 -10.76 -10.34 -4.44
C TYR A 332 -11.01 -9.21 -5.44
N GLU A 333 -12.26 -8.82 -5.68
CA GLU A 333 -12.59 -7.60 -6.44
C GLU A 333 -12.16 -6.35 -5.67
N MET A 334 -12.33 -6.32 -4.34
CA MET A 334 -11.74 -5.28 -3.49
C MET A 334 -10.21 -5.33 -3.48
N MET A 335 -9.62 -6.52 -3.38
CA MET A 335 -8.16 -6.71 -3.50
C MET A 335 -7.61 -6.16 -4.81
N ALA A 336 -8.36 -6.28 -5.90
CA ALA A 336 -7.91 -5.85 -7.21
C ALA A 336 -7.67 -4.34 -7.32
N PHE A 337 -8.36 -3.50 -6.54
CA PHE A 337 -8.02 -2.07 -6.46
C PHE A 337 -6.61 -1.84 -5.89
N LEU A 338 -6.23 -2.62 -4.88
CA LEU A 338 -5.00 -2.40 -4.11
C LEU A 338 -3.81 -3.18 -4.66
N ASN A 339 -4.06 -4.19 -5.49
CA ASN A 339 -3.04 -5.08 -6.03
C ASN A 339 -2.31 -4.46 -7.23
N ASN A 340 -2.68 -3.29 -7.76
CA ASN A 340 -2.00 -2.70 -8.91
C ASN A 340 -0.87 -1.70 -8.58
N SER A 341 -0.26 -1.81 -7.40
CA SER A 341 0.77 -0.87 -6.96
C SER A 341 2.20 -1.43 -6.95
N SER A 342 3.16 -0.53 -7.08
CA SER A 342 4.54 -0.66 -6.64
C SER A 342 4.68 -0.06 -5.24
N GLU A 343 5.71 -0.47 -4.52
CA GLU A 343 5.89 -0.15 -3.10
C GLU A 343 7.25 0.49 -2.80
N PRO A 344 7.56 1.67 -3.39
CA PRO A 344 8.87 2.30 -3.26
C PRO A 344 9.12 2.95 -1.90
N GLU A 345 10.38 3.28 -1.63
CA GLU A 345 10.77 4.28 -0.64
C GLU A 345 10.81 5.67 -1.31
N LEU A 346 10.17 6.67 -0.69
CA LEU A 346 10.20 8.06 -1.13
C LEU A 346 11.23 8.85 -0.32
N THR A 347 12.23 9.42 -0.97
CA THR A 347 13.16 10.36 -0.34
C THR A 347 12.48 11.70 -0.08
N LEU A 348 12.53 12.16 1.17
CA LEU A 348 11.91 13.39 1.63
C LEU A 348 12.99 14.48 1.71
N LEU A 349 13.08 15.27 0.63
CA LEU A 349 13.92 16.47 0.58
C LEU A 349 13.02 17.71 0.66
N THR A 350 13.31 18.62 1.59
CA THR A 350 12.66 19.94 1.59
C THR A 350 13.06 20.73 0.33
N PRO A 351 12.28 21.72 -0.11
CA PRO A 351 12.67 22.59 -1.22
C PRO A 351 14.06 23.22 -1.03
N GLU A 352 14.37 23.64 0.20
CA GLU A 352 15.67 24.21 0.58
C GLU A 352 16.77 23.16 0.46
N GLN A 353 16.53 21.92 0.91
CA GLN A 353 17.49 20.83 0.76
C GLN A 353 17.72 20.47 -0.70
N LYS A 354 16.68 20.44 -1.55
CA LYS A 354 16.83 20.23 -3.01
C LYS A 354 17.66 21.34 -3.66
N ALA A 355 17.32 22.60 -3.37
CA ALA A 355 18.06 23.75 -3.89
C ALA A 355 19.51 23.76 -3.39
N GLN A 356 19.73 23.43 -2.11
CA GLN A 356 21.06 23.34 -1.52
C GLN A 356 21.86 22.20 -2.12
N GLN A 357 21.24 21.04 -2.38
CA GLN A 357 21.88 19.91 -3.05
C GLN A 357 22.29 20.29 -4.47
N GLN A 358 21.39 20.84 -5.28
CA GLN A 358 21.69 21.30 -6.65
C GLN A 358 22.78 22.38 -6.68
N SER A 359 22.73 23.31 -5.73
CA SER A 359 23.75 24.35 -5.55
C SER A 359 25.10 23.75 -5.17
N ASN A 360 25.12 22.80 -4.22
CA ASN A 360 26.33 22.11 -3.81
C ASN A 360 26.93 21.30 -4.95
N GLU A 361 26.13 20.54 -5.70
CA GLU A 361 26.57 19.76 -6.87
C GLU A 361 27.20 20.69 -7.92
N SER A 362 26.52 21.79 -8.25
CA SER A 362 27.02 22.79 -9.21
C SER A 362 28.33 23.43 -8.75
N ARG A 363 28.44 23.77 -7.45
CA ARG A 363 29.65 24.31 -6.84
C ARG A 363 30.79 23.29 -6.82
N ILE A 364 30.50 22.04 -6.48
CA ILE A 364 31.47 20.94 -6.49
C ILE A 364 32.01 20.75 -7.90
N VAL A 365 31.15 20.63 -8.92
CA VAL A 365 31.58 20.50 -10.32
C VAL A 365 32.44 21.69 -10.75
N THR A 366 32.02 22.91 -10.43
CA THR A 366 32.77 24.13 -10.76
C THR A 366 34.14 24.15 -10.09
N GLN A 367 34.22 23.80 -8.81
CA GLN A 367 35.49 23.73 -8.07
C GLN A 367 36.40 22.62 -8.58
N LEU A 368 35.85 21.45 -8.91
CA LEU A 368 36.59 20.34 -9.51
C LEU A 368 37.16 20.74 -10.86
N LEU A 369 36.40 21.42 -11.72
CA LEU A 369 36.91 21.87 -13.01
C LEU A 369 38.06 22.88 -12.86
N LYS A 370 37.98 23.77 -11.87
CA LYS A 370 39.02 24.77 -11.56
C LYS A 370 40.22 24.20 -10.79
N LEU A 371 40.11 22.98 -10.28
CA LEU A 371 41.16 22.37 -9.46
C LEU A 371 42.44 22.22 -10.31
N PRO A 372 43.58 22.76 -9.88
CA PRO A 372 44.83 22.59 -10.62
C PRO A 372 45.20 21.12 -10.62
N ILE A 373 45.43 20.58 -11.83
CA ILE A 373 45.96 19.22 -11.99
C ILE A 373 47.29 19.30 -12.72
N ASP A 374 48.17 18.35 -12.41
CA ASP A 374 49.38 18.12 -13.19
C ASP A 374 49.00 17.74 -14.62
N LYS A 375 49.23 18.66 -15.56
CA LYS A 375 48.87 18.51 -16.97
C LYS A 375 49.62 17.34 -17.62
N ALA A 376 50.90 17.15 -17.30
CA ALA A 376 51.68 16.05 -17.87
C ALA A 376 51.12 14.69 -17.45
N LYS A 377 50.72 14.55 -16.18
CA LYS A 377 50.07 13.33 -15.68
C LYS A 377 48.69 13.12 -16.29
N TYR A 378 47.90 14.18 -16.47
CA TYR A 378 46.61 14.10 -17.13
C TYR A 378 46.73 13.69 -18.60
N ASP A 379 47.64 14.32 -19.36
CA ASP A 379 47.87 14.02 -20.77
C ASP A 379 48.41 12.58 -20.94
N THR A 380 49.27 12.13 -20.02
CA THR A 380 49.73 10.73 -19.96
C THR A 380 48.57 9.77 -19.69
N TRP A 381 47.68 10.12 -18.75
CA TRP A 381 46.49 9.34 -18.46
C TRP A 381 45.57 9.26 -19.68
N ILE A 382 45.28 10.38 -20.34
CA ILE A 382 44.49 10.43 -21.58
C ILE A 382 45.12 9.52 -22.63
N LYS A 383 46.41 9.68 -22.93
CA LYS A 383 47.11 8.87 -23.93
C LYS A 383 47.01 7.38 -23.60
N THR A 384 47.24 7.00 -22.35
CA THR A 384 47.15 5.60 -21.89
C THR A 384 45.73 5.06 -22.05
N GLN A 385 44.71 5.81 -21.62
CA GLN A 385 43.33 5.36 -21.71
C GLN A 385 42.84 5.31 -23.16
N LYS A 386 43.23 6.26 -24.03
CA LYS A 386 42.91 6.26 -25.46
C LYS A 386 43.50 5.04 -26.17
N THR A 387 44.78 4.71 -25.93
CA THR A 387 45.41 3.51 -26.51
C THR A 387 44.69 2.22 -26.13
N ASN A 388 44.17 2.16 -24.90
CA ASN A 388 43.45 0.99 -24.42
C ASN A 388 41.96 1.02 -24.78
N ALA A 389 41.39 2.15 -25.17
CA ALA A 389 39.95 2.33 -25.36
C ALA A 389 39.42 1.47 -26.51
N VAL A 390 38.28 0.84 -26.28
CA VAL A 390 37.63 -0.02 -27.25
C VAL A 390 36.40 0.69 -27.81
N SER A 391 36.24 0.66 -29.13
CA SER A 391 35.06 1.23 -29.79
C SER A 391 33.86 0.31 -29.60
N TRP A 392 33.09 0.56 -28.55
CA TRP A 392 31.83 -0.14 -28.27
C TRP A 392 30.66 0.49 -29.01
N ILE A 393 29.81 -0.36 -29.57
CA ILE A 393 28.55 0.00 -30.22
C ILE A 393 27.41 -0.47 -29.31
N ASN A 394 26.64 0.47 -28.77
CA ASN A 394 25.43 0.14 -28.01
C ASN A 394 24.44 -0.55 -28.96
N ILE A 395 23.96 -1.74 -28.58
CA ILE A 395 22.95 -2.45 -29.36
C ILE A 395 21.58 -2.26 -28.71
N ILE A 396 20.59 -1.89 -29.51
CA ILE A 396 19.22 -1.64 -29.05
C ILE A 396 18.38 -2.87 -29.37
N PRO A 397 17.70 -3.48 -28.38
CA PRO A 397 16.88 -4.66 -28.63
C PRO A 397 15.66 -4.29 -29.48
N SER A 398 15.38 -5.08 -30.52
CA SER A 398 14.14 -5.00 -31.28
C SER A 398 12.97 -5.66 -30.55
N LYS A 399 13.25 -6.61 -29.65
CA LYS A 399 12.27 -7.19 -28.72
C LYS A 399 12.91 -7.41 -27.35
N MET A 400 12.13 -7.16 -26.31
CA MET A 400 12.47 -7.44 -24.92
C MET A 400 11.36 -8.29 -24.30
N LYS A 401 11.72 -9.33 -23.57
CA LYS A 401 10.80 -10.12 -22.75
C LYS A 401 11.44 -10.40 -21.40
N THR A 402 10.62 -10.47 -20.37
CA THR A 402 11.03 -10.90 -19.03
C THR A 402 10.07 -11.97 -18.54
N SER A 403 10.54 -12.87 -17.66
CA SER A 403 9.67 -13.84 -16.99
C SER A 403 8.70 -13.17 -16.02
N ILE A 404 9.13 -12.05 -15.41
CA ILE A 404 8.34 -11.28 -14.46
C ILE A 404 8.68 -9.78 -14.53
N GLY A 405 7.70 -8.92 -14.22
CA GLY A 405 7.83 -7.48 -14.34
C GLY A 405 7.85 -7.02 -15.81
N TRP A 406 8.52 -5.91 -16.08
CA TRP A 406 8.74 -5.41 -17.44
C TRP A 406 10.09 -4.71 -17.59
N LEU A 407 10.50 -4.48 -18.84
CA LEU A 407 11.77 -3.83 -19.20
C LEU A 407 11.45 -2.55 -19.98
N GLU A 408 12.08 -1.44 -19.57
CA GLU A 408 11.95 -0.12 -20.19
C GLU A 408 13.28 0.25 -20.86
N LEU A 409 13.23 0.66 -22.13
CA LEU A 409 14.39 1.23 -22.81
C LEU A 409 14.46 2.74 -22.52
N LEU A 410 15.57 3.20 -21.97
CA LEU A 410 15.80 4.62 -21.68
C LEU A 410 16.47 5.33 -22.87
N GLU A 411 16.39 6.66 -22.90
CA GLU A 411 16.96 7.51 -23.97
C GLU A 411 18.47 7.32 -24.16
N ASP A 412 19.20 6.99 -23.09
CA ASP A 412 20.66 6.74 -23.14
C ASP A 412 21.01 5.32 -23.64
N GLY A 413 20.03 4.57 -24.13
CA GLY A 413 20.17 3.20 -24.62
C GLY A 413 20.41 2.16 -23.52
N SER A 414 20.28 2.53 -22.24
CA SER A 414 20.23 1.56 -21.14
C SER A 414 18.82 1.01 -20.96
N ILE A 415 18.71 -0.15 -20.33
CA ILE A 415 17.48 -0.86 -20.05
C ILE A 415 17.26 -0.83 -18.54
N PHE A 416 16.04 -0.54 -18.12
CA PHE A 416 15.63 -0.51 -16.73
C PHE A 416 14.54 -1.56 -16.47
N ALA A 417 14.77 -2.44 -15.51
CA ALA A 417 13.82 -3.47 -15.10
C ALA A 417 12.90 -2.97 -13.98
N ARG A 418 11.59 -3.18 -14.15
CA ARG A 418 10.54 -2.69 -13.26
C ARG A 418 9.54 -3.78 -12.88
N GLY A 419 8.72 -3.48 -11.88
CA GLY A 419 7.62 -4.32 -11.44
C GLY A 419 8.05 -5.38 -10.44
N ASP A 420 7.36 -6.51 -10.48
CA ASP A 420 7.62 -7.64 -9.60
C ASP A 420 8.98 -8.29 -9.90
N THR A 421 9.49 -9.02 -8.91
CA THR A 421 10.70 -9.85 -9.03
C THR A 421 10.42 -11.23 -8.45
N SER A 422 11.24 -12.21 -8.82
CA SER A 422 11.21 -13.54 -8.22
C SER A 422 12.63 -14.03 -7.92
N LYS A 423 12.74 -15.24 -7.38
CA LYS A 423 14.01 -15.95 -7.17
C LYS A 423 14.61 -16.48 -8.47
N HIS A 424 13.80 -16.55 -9.53
CA HIS A 424 14.23 -16.95 -10.87
C HIS A 424 13.68 -15.98 -11.92
N ASP A 425 14.47 -14.98 -12.26
CA ASP A 425 14.13 -14.01 -13.29
C ASP A 425 14.91 -14.30 -14.57
N VAL A 426 14.25 -14.18 -15.73
CA VAL A 426 14.88 -14.39 -17.03
C VAL A 426 14.59 -13.22 -17.95
N TYR A 427 15.63 -12.54 -18.40
CA TYR A 427 15.51 -11.46 -19.40
C TYR A 427 15.94 -11.98 -20.78
N LYS A 428 15.11 -11.78 -21.80
CA LYS A 428 15.37 -12.22 -23.18
C LYS A 428 15.32 -11.03 -24.12
N PHE A 429 16.36 -10.90 -24.93
CA PHE A 429 16.54 -9.83 -25.89
C PHE A 429 16.71 -10.40 -27.28
N GLU A 430 16.12 -9.74 -28.28
CA GLU A 430 16.36 -9.99 -29.70
C GLU A 430 16.93 -8.72 -30.32
N PHE A 431 17.99 -8.87 -31.12
CA PHE A 431 18.67 -7.79 -31.81
C PHE A 431 18.74 -8.09 -33.30
N THR A 432 18.34 -7.13 -34.12
CA THR A 432 18.32 -7.25 -35.60
C THR A 432 19.17 -6.20 -36.31
N ASN A 433 19.40 -5.04 -35.67
CA ASN A 433 20.28 -4.00 -36.20
C ASN A 433 21.68 -4.14 -35.60
N LEU A 434 22.51 -4.99 -36.23
CA LEU A 434 23.79 -5.41 -35.68
C LEU A 434 24.97 -4.99 -36.59
N PRO A 435 26.10 -4.56 -36.02
CA PRO A 435 27.32 -4.37 -36.78
C PRO A 435 27.86 -5.72 -37.29
N LYS A 436 28.62 -5.68 -38.39
CA LYS A 436 29.27 -6.88 -38.94
C LYS A 436 30.49 -7.26 -38.08
N ASN A 437 30.82 -8.56 -38.06
CA ASN A 437 32.02 -9.11 -37.43
C ASN A 437 32.11 -8.86 -35.92
N ILE A 438 31.03 -9.10 -35.18
CA ILE A 438 31.03 -8.92 -33.71
C ILE A 438 31.99 -9.93 -33.08
N THR A 439 32.95 -9.47 -32.29
CA THR A 439 33.98 -10.29 -31.63
C THR A 439 33.77 -10.40 -30.12
N SER A 440 33.05 -9.45 -29.51
CA SER A 440 32.80 -9.46 -28.06
C SER A 440 31.52 -8.73 -27.70
N ILE A 441 30.93 -9.12 -26.57
CA ILE A 441 29.76 -8.51 -25.96
C ILE A 441 30.14 -7.94 -24.60
N ARG A 442 29.64 -6.75 -24.29
CA ARG A 442 29.76 -6.10 -22.98
C ARG A 442 28.37 -5.94 -22.35
N LEU A 443 28.27 -6.31 -21.09
CA LEU A 443 27.16 -5.94 -20.19
C LEU A 443 27.67 -4.94 -19.16
N GLU A 444 27.12 -3.73 -19.18
CA GLU A 444 27.35 -2.71 -18.16
C GLU A 444 26.23 -2.79 -17.12
N ALA A 445 26.59 -2.99 -15.85
CA ALA A 445 25.69 -2.87 -14.70
C ALA A 445 25.77 -1.44 -14.15
N LEU A 446 24.67 -0.70 -14.26
CA LEU A 446 24.64 0.75 -14.08
C LEU A 446 23.94 1.13 -12.77
N PRO A 447 24.59 1.87 -11.84
CA PRO A 447 23.93 2.35 -10.63
C PRO A 447 22.83 3.35 -10.98
N ASP A 448 21.75 3.35 -10.21
CA ASP A 448 20.62 4.27 -10.38
C ASP A 448 19.98 4.55 -9.03
N GLU A 449 19.69 5.81 -8.72
CA GLU A 449 19.12 6.23 -7.42
C GLU A 449 17.75 5.62 -7.14
N ARG A 450 17.02 5.19 -8.19
CA ARG A 450 15.72 4.51 -8.07
C ARG A 450 15.85 3.06 -7.61
N LEU A 451 17.07 2.50 -7.62
CA LEU A 451 17.34 1.14 -7.21
C LEU A 451 17.82 1.09 -5.75
N PRO A 452 17.66 -0.07 -5.08
CA PRO A 452 18.07 -0.22 -3.69
C PRO A 452 19.54 0.19 -3.47
N LYS A 453 19.81 1.02 -2.46
CA LYS A 453 21.14 1.61 -2.17
C LYS A 453 21.81 2.33 -3.35
N GLY A 454 21.06 2.72 -4.39
CA GLY A 454 21.64 3.28 -5.60
C GLY A 454 22.48 2.27 -6.40
N GLY A 455 22.36 0.97 -6.11
CA GLY A 455 23.08 -0.10 -6.79
C GLY A 455 22.55 -0.38 -8.20
N PRO A 456 23.22 -1.25 -8.97
CA PRO A 456 22.75 -1.64 -10.29
C PRO A 456 21.70 -2.76 -10.27
N GLY A 457 21.50 -3.43 -9.14
CA GLY A 457 20.60 -4.57 -9.00
C GLY A 457 19.32 -4.29 -8.22
N ARG A 458 18.41 -5.27 -8.20
CA ARG A 458 17.07 -5.18 -7.60
C ARG A 458 16.95 -5.90 -6.26
N ALA A 459 18.02 -6.50 -5.74
CA ALA A 459 17.98 -7.11 -4.41
C ALA A 459 17.60 -6.07 -3.36
N TYR A 460 16.57 -6.36 -2.56
CA TYR A 460 16.00 -5.42 -1.58
C TYR A 460 15.79 -6.07 -0.22
N TYR A 461 14.77 -6.92 -0.07
CA TYR A 461 14.36 -7.52 1.21
C TYR A 461 15.33 -8.61 1.69
N GLU A 462 15.82 -9.43 0.77
CA GLU A 462 16.70 -10.55 1.03
C GLU A 462 18.00 -10.40 0.22
N GLY A 463 19.14 -10.67 0.84
CA GLY A 463 20.47 -10.46 0.27
C GLY A 463 21.03 -9.04 0.41
N PRO A 464 22.21 -8.75 -0.17
CA PRO A 464 22.81 -7.43 -0.16
C PRO A 464 21.96 -6.44 -0.96
N LYS A 465 21.32 -5.49 -0.26
CA LYS A 465 20.49 -4.43 -0.84
C LYS A 465 21.24 -3.70 -1.96
N GLY A 466 20.71 -3.73 -3.19
CA GLY A 466 21.27 -3.07 -4.39
C GLY A 466 22.12 -3.97 -5.28
N ASP A 467 22.34 -5.21 -4.89
CA ASP A 467 23.09 -6.19 -5.68
C ASP A 467 22.23 -6.91 -6.71
N PHE A 468 22.89 -7.58 -7.65
CA PHE A 468 22.32 -8.55 -8.58
C PHE A 468 23.17 -9.82 -8.58
N PHE A 469 22.61 -10.92 -9.08
CA PHE A 469 23.35 -12.15 -9.33
C PHE A 469 22.96 -12.69 -10.71
N LEU A 470 23.82 -12.43 -11.70
CA LEU A 470 23.68 -13.00 -13.04
C LEU A 470 24.23 -14.42 -13.00
N SER A 471 23.33 -15.40 -12.99
CA SER A 471 23.70 -16.82 -12.95
C SER A 471 24.16 -17.31 -14.31
N GLU A 472 23.48 -16.91 -15.38
CA GLU A 472 23.82 -17.40 -16.72
C GLU A 472 23.52 -16.35 -17.81
N ILE A 473 24.45 -16.21 -18.76
CA ILE A 473 24.25 -15.51 -20.02
C ILE A 473 24.40 -16.50 -21.17
N SER A 474 23.32 -16.68 -21.94
CA SER A 474 23.35 -17.50 -23.15
C SER A 474 23.08 -16.67 -24.39
N LEU A 475 23.81 -17.00 -25.45
CA LEU A 475 23.84 -16.28 -26.71
C LEU A 475 23.46 -17.23 -27.84
N THR A 476 22.57 -16.79 -28.72
CA THR A 476 22.27 -17.50 -29.97
C THR A 476 22.32 -16.56 -31.16
N SER A 477 22.89 -17.02 -32.28
CA SER A 477 22.94 -16.33 -33.57
C SER A 477 22.15 -17.13 -34.59
N ASP A 478 21.14 -16.51 -35.20
CA ASP A 478 20.29 -17.14 -36.23
C ASP A 478 19.80 -18.56 -35.82
N GLY A 479 19.49 -18.73 -34.54
CA GLY A 479 19.00 -19.98 -33.94
C GLY A 479 20.08 -20.97 -33.46
N LYS A 480 21.37 -20.71 -33.71
CA LYS A 480 22.48 -21.55 -33.25
C LYS A 480 23.15 -20.97 -32.00
N PRO A 481 23.51 -21.78 -30.99
CA PRO A 481 24.29 -21.31 -29.85
C PRO A 481 25.61 -20.66 -30.28
N ILE A 482 26.01 -19.60 -29.58
CA ILE A 482 27.31 -18.95 -29.74
C ILE A 482 28.19 -19.37 -28.58
N GLU A 483 29.37 -19.90 -28.88
CA GLU A 483 30.35 -20.28 -27.87
C GLU A 483 31.13 -19.06 -27.37
N ILE A 484 31.25 -18.96 -26.04
CA ILE A 484 32.04 -17.94 -25.35
C ILE A 484 33.38 -18.57 -24.97
N THR A 485 34.49 -17.98 -25.42
CA THR A 485 35.85 -18.53 -25.17
C THR A 485 36.50 -18.01 -23.91
N SER A 486 36.19 -16.76 -23.55
CA SER A 486 36.73 -16.14 -22.35
C SER A 486 35.86 -14.96 -21.92
N GLY A 487 35.97 -14.61 -20.65
CA GLY A 487 35.21 -13.55 -20.02
C GLY A 487 36.12 -12.76 -19.08
N SER A 488 35.76 -11.52 -18.85
CA SER A 488 36.42 -10.67 -17.86
C SER A 488 35.42 -9.71 -17.24
N GLU A 489 35.67 -9.36 -15.99
CA GLU A 489 34.87 -8.44 -15.21
C GLU A 489 35.81 -7.47 -14.49
N ASN A 490 35.34 -6.25 -14.25
CA ASN A 490 36.12 -5.28 -13.45
C ASN A 490 36.02 -5.57 -11.95
N TYR A 491 34.94 -6.23 -11.54
CA TYR A 491 34.71 -6.64 -10.17
C TYR A 491 33.76 -7.83 -10.11
N ALA A 492 34.05 -8.75 -9.20
CA ALA A 492 33.13 -9.81 -8.80
C ALA A 492 33.29 -10.09 -7.31
N LYS A 493 32.16 -10.28 -6.64
CA LYS A 493 32.07 -10.74 -5.25
C LYS A 493 30.87 -11.68 -5.12
N GLN A 494 30.71 -12.33 -3.96
CA GLN A 494 29.72 -13.37 -3.66
C GLN A 494 30.08 -14.72 -4.30
N TRP A 495 30.93 -15.49 -3.61
CA TRP A 495 31.28 -16.85 -4.04
C TRP A 495 30.16 -17.81 -3.64
N ILE A 496 29.57 -18.46 -4.64
CA ILE A 496 28.52 -19.47 -4.47
C ILE A 496 28.80 -20.57 -5.49
N GLY A 497 28.56 -21.82 -5.07
CA GLY A 497 28.85 -22.98 -5.89
C GLY A 497 30.35 -23.28 -6.00
N SER A 498 30.71 -24.02 -7.04
CA SER A 498 32.05 -24.59 -7.23
C SER A 498 33.06 -23.57 -7.80
N SER A 499 32.59 -22.54 -8.50
CA SER A 499 33.42 -21.58 -9.23
C SER A 499 33.54 -20.23 -8.53
N LYS A 500 34.69 -19.57 -8.71
CA LYS A 500 34.90 -18.18 -8.31
C LYS A 500 33.92 -17.28 -9.08
N PRO A 501 33.25 -16.30 -8.43
CA PRO A 501 32.34 -15.41 -9.13
C PRO A 501 33.14 -14.61 -10.16
N SER A 502 32.65 -14.61 -11.40
CA SER A 502 33.32 -14.02 -12.55
C SER A 502 32.36 -13.92 -13.74
N ALA A 503 32.76 -13.22 -14.80
CA ALA A 503 32.01 -13.22 -16.05
C ALA A 503 31.88 -14.64 -16.63
N MET A 504 32.92 -15.47 -16.54
CA MET A 504 32.86 -16.86 -17.05
C MET A 504 32.02 -17.79 -16.18
N ALA A 505 31.96 -17.54 -14.87
CA ALA A 505 31.05 -18.25 -13.98
C ALA A 505 29.57 -17.96 -14.31
N ALA A 506 29.28 -16.90 -15.05
CA ALA A 506 27.95 -16.62 -15.58
C ALA A 506 27.74 -17.18 -16.99
N ALA A 507 28.62 -18.04 -17.50
CA ALA A 507 28.55 -18.60 -18.85
C ALA A 507 29.03 -20.06 -18.88
N ASP A 508 28.96 -20.75 -17.74
CA ASP A 508 29.41 -22.13 -17.56
C ASP A 508 28.25 -23.14 -17.58
N GLY A 509 27.01 -22.67 -17.66
CA GLY A 509 25.80 -23.49 -17.67
C GLY A 509 25.32 -23.93 -16.28
N ASP A 510 25.98 -23.52 -15.19
CA ASP A 510 25.56 -23.79 -13.82
C ASP A 510 24.84 -22.57 -13.23
N LEU A 511 23.56 -22.72 -12.89
CA LEU A 511 22.76 -21.63 -12.33
C LEU A 511 23.15 -21.25 -10.88
N GLN A 512 24.03 -22.02 -10.23
CA GLN A 512 24.54 -21.75 -8.88
C GLN A 512 25.79 -20.89 -8.85
N THR A 513 26.54 -20.83 -9.96
CA THR A 513 27.67 -19.95 -10.17
C THR A 513 27.20 -18.67 -10.86
N GLY A 514 28.05 -17.65 -10.97
CA GLY A 514 27.65 -16.41 -11.63
C GLY A 514 28.49 -15.18 -11.32
N TRP A 515 27.92 -14.03 -11.67
CA TRP A 515 28.52 -12.71 -11.50
C TRP A 515 27.66 -11.82 -10.60
N SER A 516 28.27 -11.27 -9.54
CA SER A 516 27.66 -10.29 -8.62
C SER A 516 28.64 -9.17 -8.32
N THR A 517 28.10 -7.99 -8.00
CA THR A 517 28.86 -6.77 -7.72
C THR A 517 28.69 -6.28 -6.29
N SER A 518 28.21 -7.16 -5.40
CA SER A 518 27.97 -6.88 -3.98
C SER A 518 29.12 -6.13 -3.32
N GLY A 519 28.81 -5.08 -2.56
CA GLY A 519 29.80 -4.23 -1.89
C GLY A 519 30.37 -3.11 -2.77
N ARG A 520 29.84 -2.92 -3.98
CA ARG A 520 30.11 -1.77 -4.86
C ARG A 520 28.83 -1.03 -5.26
N GLU A 521 27.83 -1.00 -4.40
CA GLU A 521 26.60 -0.25 -4.61
C GLU A 521 26.93 1.23 -4.92
N GLY A 522 26.20 1.84 -5.86
CA GLY A 522 26.49 3.19 -6.35
C GLY A 522 27.66 3.30 -7.34
N LYS A 523 28.36 2.20 -7.67
CA LYS A 523 29.44 2.20 -8.69
C LYS A 523 29.03 1.38 -9.91
N HIS A 524 29.44 1.86 -11.09
CA HIS A 524 29.33 1.10 -12.32
C HIS A 524 30.22 -0.16 -12.27
N SER A 525 29.77 -1.21 -12.94
CA SER A 525 30.52 -2.44 -13.16
C SER A 525 30.26 -2.95 -14.58
N GLN A 526 31.16 -3.75 -15.13
CA GLN A 526 31.01 -4.33 -16.45
C GLN A 526 31.61 -5.73 -16.53
N ALA A 527 30.96 -6.59 -17.31
CA ALA A 527 31.48 -7.87 -17.74
C ALA A 527 31.55 -7.89 -19.27
N VAL A 528 32.61 -8.52 -19.80
CA VAL A 528 32.91 -8.62 -21.23
C VAL A 528 33.18 -10.08 -21.56
N TRP A 529 32.47 -10.59 -22.56
CA TRP A 529 32.64 -11.95 -23.09
C TRP A 529 33.15 -11.92 -24.52
N GLN A 530 34.16 -12.75 -24.79
CA GLN A 530 34.76 -12.93 -26.10
C GLN A 530 34.15 -14.14 -26.79
N LEU A 531 33.75 -13.94 -28.04
CA LEU A 531 33.13 -14.99 -28.84
C LEU A 531 34.21 -15.88 -29.47
N SER A 532 33.90 -17.15 -29.71
CA SER A 532 34.84 -18.08 -30.36
C SER A 532 35.23 -17.63 -31.77
N GLU A 533 34.27 -17.09 -32.51
CA GLU A 533 34.47 -16.61 -33.87
C GLU A 533 33.76 -15.25 -34.10
N PRO A 534 34.31 -14.37 -34.95
CA PRO A 534 33.64 -13.13 -35.33
C PRO A 534 32.28 -13.40 -35.98
N LEU A 535 31.20 -12.92 -35.37
CA LEU A 535 29.85 -13.18 -35.84
C LEU A 535 29.50 -12.32 -37.06
N LYS A 536 29.04 -12.99 -38.11
CA LYS A 536 28.29 -12.39 -39.23
C LYS A 536 26.88 -12.93 -39.19
N THR A 537 25.99 -12.19 -38.57
CA THR A 537 24.65 -12.65 -38.26
C THR A 537 23.61 -11.57 -38.52
N LYS A 538 22.38 -12.02 -38.85
CA LYS A 538 21.23 -11.11 -38.96
C LYS A 538 20.57 -10.91 -37.61
N THR A 539 20.62 -11.91 -36.74
CA THR A 539 19.91 -11.90 -35.46
C THR A 539 20.77 -12.44 -34.33
N ILE A 540 20.83 -11.70 -33.23
CA ILE A 540 21.39 -12.19 -31.96
C ILE A 540 20.26 -12.22 -30.94
N LYS A 541 20.15 -13.32 -30.21
CA LYS A 541 19.33 -13.39 -29.00
C LYS A 541 20.23 -13.57 -27.78
N ILE A 542 19.99 -12.76 -26.77
CA ILE A 542 20.68 -12.81 -25.48
C ILE A 542 19.65 -13.17 -24.41
N LYS A 543 19.93 -14.21 -23.63
CA LYS A 543 19.17 -14.56 -22.43
C LYS A 543 20.07 -14.33 -21.21
N LEU A 544 19.58 -13.54 -20.27
CA LEU A 544 20.17 -13.34 -18.94
C LEU A 544 19.30 -14.08 -17.92
N ASP A 545 19.89 -14.95 -17.13
CA ASP A 545 19.24 -15.73 -16.09
C ASP A 545 19.73 -15.27 -14.71
N PHE A 546 18.79 -14.96 -13.83
CA PHE A 546 19.04 -14.54 -12.45
C PHE A 546 18.37 -15.55 -11.53
N SER A 547 19.15 -16.55 -11.11
CA SER A 547 18.70 -17.67 -10.28
C SER A 547 19.43 -17.64 -8.95
N ARG A 548 18.72 -17.38 -7.86
CA ARG A 548 19.30 -17.37 -6.50
C ARG A 548 18.26 -17.74 -5.46
N HIS A 549 18.70 -18.15 -4.27
CA HIS A 549 17.80 -18.44 -3.14
C HIS A 549 17.01 -17.20 -2.64
N TYR A 550 17.32 -16.02 -3.20
CA TYR A 550 16.61 -14.76 -3.02
C TYR A 550 16.52 -13.99 -4.35
N SER A 551 15.65 -12.97 -4.39
CA SER A 551 15.46 -12.18 -5.60
C SER A 551 16.60 -11.20 -5.86
N ALA A 552 17.32 -11.35 -6.97
CA ALA A 552 18.56 -10.61 -7.25
C ALA A 552 18.76 -10.31 -8.75
N SER A 553 17.72 -9.85 -9.45
CA SER A 553 17.85 -9.52 -10.86
C SER A 553 18.49 -8.14 -11.10
N LEU A 554 19.04 -7.92 -12.30
CA LEU A 554 19.62 -6.62 -12.68
C LEU A 554 18.53 -5.53 -12.77
N GLY A 555 18.84 -4.35 -12.26
CA GLY A 555 17.95 -3.19 -12.25
C GLY A 555 18.14 -2.29 -13.45
N ARG A 556 19.35 -1.75 -13.64
CA ARG A 556 19.69 -0.93 -14.82
C ARG A 556 20.97 -1.43 -15.46
N PHE A 557 20.94 -1.64 -16.77
CA PHE A 557 22.09 -2.17 -17.50
C PHE A 557 22.11 -1.74 -18.96
N ARG A 558 23.25 -1.94 -19.63
CA ARG A 558 23.40 -1.67 -21.07
C ARG A 558 24.15 -2.80 -21.73
N LEU A 559 23.72 -3.16 -22.95
CA LEU A 559 24.40 -4.15 -23.80
C LEU A 559 25.11 -3.43 -24.95
N SER A 560 26.37 -3.80 -25.17
CA SER A 560 27.19 -3.26 -26.26
C SER A 560 28.01 -4.34 -26.91
N VAL A 561 28.44 -4.12 -28.15
CA VAL A 561 29.30 -5.04 -28.89
C VAL A 561 30.49 -4.31 -29.51
N THR A 562 31.53 -5.05 -29.88
CA THR A 562 32.63 -4.53 -30.68
C THR A 562 32.96 -5.49 -31.81
N SER A 563 33.51 -4.96 -32.89
CA SER A 563 34.02 -5.71 -34.04
C SER A 563 35.54 -5.62 -34.16
N GLN A 564 36.21 -5.06 -33.15
CA GLN A 564 37.66 -4.95 -33.14
C GLN A 564 38.29 -6.34 -32.98
N LYS A 565 39.44 -6.56 -33.65
CA LYS A 565 40.22 -7.81 -33.52
C LYS A 565 40.93 -7.95 -32.17
N ILE A 566 41.06 -6.84 -31.43
CA ILE A 566 41.62 -6.82 -30.09
C ILE A 566 40.69 -7.64 -29.20
N LYS A 567 41.25 -8.39 -28.24
CA LYS A 567 40.52 -9.13 -27.21
C LYS A 567 40.23 -8.19 -26.03
N PRO A 568 39.09 -7.47 -26.00
CA PRO A 568 38.83 -6.49 -24.96
C PRO A 568 38.68 -7.18 -23.59
N LYS A 569 39.06 -6.46 -22.54
CA LYS A 569 38.76 -6.83 -21.16
C LYS A 569 37.86 -5.76 -20.52
N ALA A 570 37.07 -6.17 -19.53
CA ALA A 570 36.35 -5.27 -18.65
C ALA A 570 37.31 -4.33 -17.91
N LYS A 571 36.86 -3.10 -17.64
CA LYS A 571 37.67 -2.03 -17.04
C LYS A 571 36.96 -1.36 -15.87
N GLU A 572 37.71 -0.65 -15.04
CA GLU A 572 37.13 0.32 -14.09
C GLU A 572 36.61 1.60 -14.76
N LEU A 573 36.74 1.70 -16.10
CA LEU A 573 36.34 2.84 -16.88
C LEU A 573 34.86 2.71 -17.30
N PRO A 574 33.99 3.69 -16.98
CA PRO A 574 32.61 3.70 -17.45
C PRO A 574 32.54 3.72 -18.99
N GLY A 575 31.53 3.06 -19.58
CA GLY A 575 31.40 2.97 -21.03
C GLY A 575 31.18 4.32 -21.71
N ASP A 576 30.54 5.28 -21.04
CA ASP A 576 30.33 6.64 -21.54
C ASP A 576 31.61 7.49 -21.54
N ILE A 577 32.53 7.24 -20.60
CA ILE A 577 33.89 7.83 -20.59
C ILE A 577 34.75 7.17 -21.68
N GLU A 578 34.68 5.85 -21.80
CA GLU A 578 35.41 5.12 -22.85
C GLU A 578 34.98 5.56 -24.25
N LYS A 579 33.68 5.78 -24.48
CA LYS A 579 33.16 6.31 -25.74
C LYS A 579 33.79 7.65 -26.13
N LEU A 580 34.08 8.54 -25.17
CA LEU A 580 34.75 9.80 -25.44
C LEU A 580 36.24 9.62 -25.77
N LEU A 581 36.90 8.64 -25.15
CA LEU A 581 38.32 8.37 -25.38
C LEU A 581 38.63 7.82 -26.78
N VAL A 582 37.65 7.18 -27.43
CA VAL A 582 37.77 6.70 -28.82
C VAL A 582 37.64 7.84 -29.84
N GLN A 583 37.03 8.96 -29.48
CA GLN A 583 36.87 10.10 -30.39
C GLN A 583 38.20 10.80 -30.66
N LYS A 584 38.31 11.36 -31.86
CA LYS A 584 39.46 12.21 -32.19
C LYS A 584 39.44 13.45 -31.32
N GLU A 585 40.63 13.99 -31.06
CA GLU A 585 40.76 15.17 -30.20
C GLU A 585 40.02 16.38 -30.76
N GLU A 586 39.94 16.52 -32.08
CA GLU A 586 39.21 17.58 -32.78
C GLU A 586 37.68 17.50 -32.62
N ASP A 587 37.14 16.30 -32.39
CA ASP A 587 35.69 16.06 -32.25
C ASP A 587 35.18 16.26 -30.81
N LEU A 588 36.09 16.36 -29.84
CA LEU A 588 35.74 16.52 -28.43
C LEU A 588 35.36 17.98 -28.12
N ASP A 589 34.07 18.21 -27.91
CA ASP A 589 33.56 19.47 -27.39
C ASP A 589 34.01 19.75 -25.95
N GLN A 590 33.76 20.98 -25.47
CA GLN A 590 34.18 21.37 -24.12
C GLN A 590 33.49 20.53 -23.02
N LYS A 591 32.26 20.06 -23.26
CA LYS A 591 31.51 19.25 -22.30
C LYS A 591 32.14 17.87 -22.15
N ALA A 592 32.56 17.25 -23.25
CA ALA A 592 33.27 15.99 -23.29
C ALA A 592 34.65 16.09 -22.61
N ARG A 593 35.41 17.16 -22.90
CA ARG A 593 36.69 17.45 -22.22
C ARG A 593 36.50 17.61 -20.71
N ASN A 594 35.48 18.35 -20.30
CA ASN A 594 35.15 18.53 -18.89
C ASN A 594 34.78 17.19 -18.23
N LYS A 595 34.05 16.32 -18.92
CA LYS A 595 33.68 15.00 -18.41
C LYS A 595 34.90 14.09 -18.21
N LEU A 596 35.81 14.04 -19.19
CA LEU A 596 37.09 13.32 -19.07
C LEU A 596 37.95 13.86 -17.92
N ARG A 597 38.03 15.19 -17.79
CA ARG A 597 38.75 15.86 -16.70
C ARG A 597 38.16 15.51 -15.34
N LEU A 598 36.84 15.64 -15.18
CA LEU A 598 36.15 15.32 -13.93
C LEU A 598 36.32 13.85 -13.54
N TYR A 599 36.24 12.95 -14.52
CA TYR A 599 36.51 11.53 -14.27
C TYR A 599 37.94 11.31 -13.76
N TYR A 600 38.96 11.85 -14.45
CA TYR A 600 40.35 11.77 -13.99
C TYR A 600 40.52 12.31 -12.58
N ILE A 601 39.94 13.48 -12.28
CA ILE A 601 40.02 14.10 -10.96
C ILE A 601 39.42 13.19 -9.90
N ASN A 602 38.30 12.52 -10.18
CA ASN A 602 37.60 11.68 -9.20
C ASN A 602 38.25 10.30 -8.99
N THR A 603 39.03 9.78 -9.95
CA THR A 603 39.58 8.41 -9.88
C THR A 603 41.09 8.33 -9.75
N SER A 604 41.81 9.43 -10.03
CA SER A 604 43.27 9.44 -10.03
C SER A 604 43.84 9.58 -8.62
N LYS A 605 44.81 8.73 -8.27
CA LYS A 605 45.59 8.88 -7.03
C LYS A 605 46.30 10.25 -6.95
N ASN A 606 46.61 10.85 -8.11
CA ASN A 606 47.30 12.14 -8.18
C ASN A 606 46.43 13.32 -7.72
N THR A 607 45.11 13.14 -7.63
CA THR A 607 44.16 14.18 -7.23
C THR A 607 43.54 13.90 -5.87
N GLU A 608 43.87 12.80 -5.19
CA GLU A 608 43.31 12.42 -3.87
C GLU A 608 43.48 13.52 -2.81
N VAL A 609 44.66 14.13 -2.70
CA VAL A 609 44.94 15.21 -1.73
C VAL A 609 44.10 16.45 -2.03
N ALA A 610 43.86 16.73 -3.30
CA ALA A 610 43.09 17.89 -3.75
C ALA A 610 41.57 17.64 -3.63
N LEU A 611 41.14 16.40 -3.89
CA LEU A 611 39.78 15.90 -3.65
C LEU A 611 39.42 15.92 -2.16
N ALA A 612 40.35 15.57 -1.26
CA ALA A 612 40.11 15.58 0.18
C ALA A 612 39.68 16.97 0.69
N LYS A 613 40.11 18.05 0.02
CA LYS A 613 39.69 19.43 0.33
C LYS A 613 38.25 19.73 -0.12
N ILE A 614 37.78 19.09 -1.20
CA ILE A 614 36.41 19.22 -1.74
C ILE A 614 35.43 18.22 -1.08
N ALA A 615 35.92 17.06 -0.63
CA ALA A 615 35.13 16.04 0.08
C ALA A 615 34.45 16.56 1.37
N LYS A 616 35.00 17.62 1.98
CA LYS A 616 34.37 18.32 3.11
C LYS A 616 33.04 19.01 2.73
N LEU A 617 32.86 19.40 1.46
CA LEU A 617 31.59 19.96 0.96
C LEU A 617 30.56 18.86 0.67
N GLN A 618 31.02 17.68 0.22
CA GLN A 618 30.16 16.51 0.00
C GLN A 618 29.62 15.93 1.33
N LYS A 619 30.44 15.95 2.40
CA LYS A 619 30.03 15.47 3.75
C LYS A 619 29.07 16.40 4.51
N LYS A 620 28.76 17.60 3.98
CA LYS A 620 27.85 18.55 4.63
C LYS A 620 26.37 18.33 4.32
N THR A 621 26.03 17.42 3.41
CA THR A 621 24.63 17.11 3.11
C THR A 621 24.16 16.00 4.05
N PRO A 622 23.29 16.28 5.04
CA PRO A 622 22.73 15.23 5.88
C PRO A 622 21.92 14.24 5.03
N PRO A 623 21.88 12.94 5.41
CA PRO A 623 21.04 11.98 4.71
C PRO A 623 19.57 12.40 4.80
N SER A 624 18.89 12.38 3.67
CA SER A 624 17.46 12.68 3.61
C SER A 624 16.65 11.54 4.22
N PRO A 625 15.67 11.83 5.09
CA PRO A 625 14.77 10.79 5.56
C PRO A 625 14.00 10.19 4.38
N THR A 626 13.67 8.91 4.45
CA THR A 626 12.78 8.24 3.50
C THR A 626 11.44 7.91 4.15
N THR A 627 10.42 7.61 3.35
CA THR A 627 9.20 6.98 3.86
C THR A 627 8.60 5.99 2.86
N LEU A 628 7.85 5.01 3.36
CA LEU A 628 7.18 4.03 2.51
C LEU A 628 5.91 4.65 1.92
N VAL A 629 5.75 4.60 0.60
CA VAL A 629 4.56 5.14 -0.10
C VAL A 629 4.02 4.14 -1.12
N MET A 630 2.78 4.32 -1.55
CA MET A 630 2.23 3.61 -2.69
C MET A 630 2.64 4.29 -4.00
N GLN A 631 2.71 3.51 -5.07
CA GLN A 631 2.86 4.03 -6.42
C GLN A 631 2.11 3.15 -7.42
N GLU A 632 1.03 3.65 -7.98
CA GLU A 632 0.23 2.96 -9.00
C GLU A 632 1.09 2.54 -10.21
N ARG A 633 0.85 1.32 -10.70
CA ARG A 633 1.54 0.80 -11.89
C ARG A 633 0.95 1.41 -13.16
N PRO A 634 1.76 1.62 -14.21
CA PRO A 634 1.26 2.08 -15.50
C PRO A 634 0.20 1.14 -16.06
N GLU A 635 -0.80 1.69 -16.75
CA GLU A 635 -1.92 0.94 -17.36
C GLU A 635 -1.44 -0.14 -18.35
N ALA A 636 -0.30 0.08 -19.03
CA ALA A 636 0.30 -0.92 -19.91
C ALA A 636 0.81 -2.17 -19.17
N HIS A 637 0.91 -2.12 -17.83
CA HIS A 637 1.54 -3.13 -16.98
C HIS A 637 0.72 -3.44 -15.73
N LEU A 638 -0.61 -3.56 -15.88
CA LEU A 638 -1.52 -3.94 -14.79
C LEU A 638 -1.12 -5.28 -14.16
N ARG A 639 -1.23 -5.36 -12.83
CA ARG A 639 -1.13 -6.62 -12.11
C ARG A 639 -2.49 -7.32 -12.08
N LEU A 640 -2.55 -8.54 -12.62
CA LEU A 640 -3.77 -9.35 -12.56
C LEU A 640 -4.03 -9.84 -11.13
N THR A 641 -5.30 -9.81 -10.73
CA THR A 641 -5.77 -10.34 -9.46
C THR A 641 -6.60 -11.58 -9.73
N HIS A 642 -6.32 -12.67 -9.02
CA HIS A 642 -7.08 -13.90 -9.10
C HIS A 642 -7.89 -14.08 -7.83
N ARG A 643 -9.06 -14.72 -7.95
CA ARG A 643 -9.67 -15.36 -6.78
C ARG A 643 -8.86 -16.58 -6.42
N HIS A 644 -8.63 -16.84 -5.13
CA HIS A 644 -7.92 -18.03 -4.68
C HIS A 644 -8.88 -19.08 -4.11
N HIS A 645 -8.50 -20.35 -4.22
CA HIS A 645 -9.24 -21.43 -3.59
C HIS A 645 -9.05 -21.38 -2.07
N ARG A 646 -10.08 -20.96 -1.33
CA ARG A 646 -10.01 -20.86 0.14
C ARG A 646 -8.81 -20.04 0.64
N GLY A 647 -8.48 -18.95 -0.05
CA GLY A 647 -7.36 -18.09 0.34
C GLY A 647 -5.97 -18.68 0.07
N GLU A 648 -5.87 -19.85 -0.55
CA GLU A 648 -4.59 -20.52 -0.80
C GLU A 648 -3.84 -19.87 -1.98
N PHE A 649 -2.69 -19.26 -1.69
CA PHE A 649 -1.85 -18.56 -2.67
C PHE A 649 -1.52 -19.43 -3.90
N LEU A 650 -1.16 -20.69 -3.69
CA LEU A 650 -0.77 -21.62 -4.77
C LEU A 650 -1.94 -22.14 -5.63
N SER A 651 -3.18 -21.81 -5.28
CA SER A 651 -4.39 -22.28 -5.96
C SER A 651 -5.20 -21.13 -6.57
N PRO A 652 -4.64 -20.35 -7.53
CA PRO A 652 -5.38 -19.30 -8.22
C PRO A 652 -6.52 -19.90 -9.06
N ARG A 653 -7.60 -19.16 -9.17
CA ARG A 653 -8.79 -19.49 -9.98
C ARG A 653 -8.97 -18.41 -11.04
N GLU A 654 -10.21 -17.99 -11.26
CA GLU A 654 -10.51 -16.98 -12.26
C GLU A 654 -9.90 -15.62 -11.91
N VAL A 655 -9.56 -14.86 -12.96
CA VAL A 655 -9.17 -13.45 -12.84
C VAL A 655 -10.39 -12.63 -12.43
N VAL A 656 -10.20 -11.68 -11.53
CA VAL A 656 -11.20 -10.70 -11.11
C VAL A 656 -10.74 -9.29 -11.44
N LYS A 657 -11.70 -8.40 -11.69
CA LYS A 657 -11.45 -6.98 -11.93
C LYS A 657 -11.82 -6.16 -10.69
N PRO A 658 -11.26 -4.95 -10.51
CA PRO A 658 -11.68 -4.06 -9.44
C PRO A 658 -13.19 -3.81 -9.50
N LYS A 659 -13.87 -4.03 -8.37
CA LYS A 659 -15.30 -3.74 -8.20
C LYS A 659 -15.59 -3.53 -6.72
N VAL A 660 -16.40 -2.51 -6.42
CA VAL A 660 -16.84 -2.22 -5.06
C VAL A 660 -17.74 -3.34 -4.51
N LEU A 661 -17.86 -3.39 -3.19
CA LEU A 661 -18.74 -4.35 -2.52
C LEU A 661 -20.20 -4.18 -2.97
N PRO A 662 -21.01 -5.25 -3.03
CA PRO A 662 -22.35 -5.21 -3.63
C PRO A 662 -23.34 -4.22 -2.98
N PHE A 663 -23.10 -3.83 -1.74
CA PHE A 663 -23.93 -2.88 -0.99
C PHE A 663 -23.43 -1.44 -1.06
N LEU A 664 -22.28 -1.18 -1.71
CA LEU A 664 -21.80 0.17 -1.97
C LEU A 664 -22.35 0.66 -3.32
N PRO A 665 -22.53 1.99 -3.50
CA PRO A 665 -22.87 2.55 -4.81
C PRO A 665 -21.88 2.09 -5.88
N PRO A 666 -22.33 1.68 -7.08
CA PRO A 666 -21.44 1.29 -8.15
C PRO A 666 -20.56 2.47 -8.58
N LEU A 667 -19.33 2.16 -9.02
CA LEU A 667 -18.50 3.16 -9.72
C LEU A 667 -19.05 3.33 -11.13
N GLU A 668 -19.24 4.57 -11.55
CA GLU A 668 -19.71 4.96 -12.89
C GLU A 668 -18.66 4.72 -13.99
#